data_AF-A0A9P6LFR5-F1
#
_entry.id   AF-A0A9P6LFR5-F1
#
_cell.length_a   1.000
_cell.length_b   1.000
_cell.length_c   1.000
_cell.angle_alpha   90.00
_cell.angle_beta   90.00
_cell.angle_gamma   90.00
#
_symmetry.space_group_name_H-M   'P 1'
#
loop_
_entity.id
_entity.type
_entity.pdbx_description
1 polymer ?
#
loop_
_entity_poly.entity_id
_entity_poly.type
_entity_poly.pdbx_seq_one_letter_code
_entity_poly.pdbx_strand_id
1 'polypeptide(L)'
;MASLFSVENCREHFPALEKDQIFGDNAGGSQVLGSVADSISEYLINNNVQLGASYKTSQKSTATFDKAYQAAAKYINAHVDEIVLGASTTQVLRNLAASIKFEAGDEIILSEIDHESNIDPWLHYAAISGVIVKWWTPVDRSNPKLDTKTLRDLLTSKTRLVACTHASNILGSIHDIKVIADTVHEVPRALLCVDGVAYAPHRAIDVREIGADFYAFSWYKRFHPGWGQFIRAVQGPRRAEAPYRRGGFKRSLELSSLLQQGTVTFGDPLDGVGWLMMPVAHISHPELALPQPHTKYAGFLHFDNPGRKWPNRTLKEHPIWLSTDLRDGNQSLINPLTVDQKWEYFQMLVSIGYTEIEVSFPAASQVEFDFTRRLIETPGAVPDNVRIRGLSPTREDFLARTVEALRGAKRASICTYICTSDKQLKYQGFSREQAVEQAVKSVRFLRSITKDDPESASMTDWTLAFGLEAFNEASQDFAVFITEAVKEAWGATVENPLIAVLATSTEVATPNVFADQVELFHNSLTEPEKIRISLHPHNDRGCGIATAELGLLAGAGMVEGCLFGNGERCGNVDLVALALNLYSRGIHPGLDFSNISVIRQKFERLTGLTVSQRAPYAGEFALQAFSGSHQNIIRKGIAWRNEALEEGKNPIWDIPYLPLDPEDLGIPLDQIIRVNSQSGKAAATWILHRRWGLDIPAELQVDFGRRVQMMCEALAREITHQEVINLFIASYALSPTEERDTTSQLGRISIDTDGSLCNVMGTVNSADNSSIRIHGSGSTLESAIIRGLHFTKDSNSATATICHTQRLDSDFGQGKVCVLATCTEGDMVSWGYFIEENEQHAQAMAIVSACLHLYRRKRSALPTQKQSTIGRIDAKTAPPRAVTKA
;
A
#
# COMPACT_ATOMS: atom_id res chain seq x y z
N MET A 1 27.19 -11.04 -53.61
CA MET A 1 28.34 -10.76 -52.73
C MET A 1 27.91 -10.96 -51.29
N ALA A 2 28.19 -12.12 -50.69
CA ALA A 2 28.04 -12.31 -49.26
C ALA A 2 29.20 -11.56 -48.59
N SER A 3 28.93 -10.37 -48.03
CA SER A 3 29.96 -9.65 -47.27
C SER A 3 30.32 -10.44 -46.02
N LEU A 4 31.61 -10.57 -45.78
CA LEU A 4 32.23 -11.26 -44.65
C LEU A 4 31.58 -10.86 -43.30
N PHE A 5 30.84 -11.78 -42.69
CA PHE A 5 30.42 -11.68 -41.30
C PHE A 5 31.59 -12.13 -40.41
N SER A 6 32.31 -11.20 -39.79
CA SER A 6 33.38 -11.50 -38.83
C SER A 6 32.79 -11.65 -37.43
N VAL A 7 32.93 -12.84 -36.84
CA VAL A 7 32.47 -13.13 -35.48
C VAL A 7 33.29 -12.34 -34.46
N GLU A 8 34.60 -12.17 -34.68
CA GLU A 8 35.46 -11.34 -33.84
C GLU A 8 34.96 -9.89 -33.78
N ASN A 9 34.72 -9.25 -34.92
CA ASN A 9 34.19 -7.87 -34.95
C ASN A 9 32.82 -7.76 -34.26
N CYS A 10 31.96 -8.79 -34.37
CA CYS A 10 30.68 -8.78 -33.67
C CYS A 10 30.84 -8.84 -32.15
N ARG A 11 31.83 -9.60 -31.64
CA ARG A 11 32.08 -9.75 -30.20
C ARG A 11 32.56 -8.46 -29.55
N GLU A 12 33.37 -7.67 -30.26
CA GLU A 12 33.87 -6.36 -29.79
C GLU A 12 32.74 -5.37 -29.44
N HIS A 13 31.55 -5.55 -30.00
CA HIS A 13 30.40 -4.69 -29.69
C HIS A 13 29.68 -5.04 -28.37
N PHE A 14 30.08 -6.12 -27.68
CA PHE A 14 29.48 -6.57 -26.43
C PHE A 14 30.47 -6.44 -25.27
N PRO A 15 30.43 -5.35 -24.47
CA PRO A 15 31.33 -5.16 -23.33
C PRO A 15 31.31 -6.31 -22.32
N ALA A 16 30.20 -7.05 -22.24
CA ALA A 16 30.09 -8.22 -21.37
C ALA A 16 31.06 -9.35 -21.73
N LEU A 17 31.53 -9.43 -22.98
CA LEU A 17 32.43 -10.48 -23.46
C LEU A 17 33.92 -10.19 -23.18
N GLU A 18 34.25 -9.01 -22.65
CA GLU A 18 35.61 -8.68 -22.18
C GLU A 18 35.95 -9.34 -20.84
N LYS A 19 34.96 -9.93 -20.16
CA LYS A 19 35.09 -10.59 -18.87
C LYS A 19 35.30 -12.09 -19.05
N ASP A 20 35.96 -12.72 -18.08
CA ASP A 20 36.18 -14.18 -18.07
C ASP A 20 34.90 -15.03 -17.94
N GLN A 21 33.74 -14.39 -17.75
CA GLN A 21 32.45 -15.06 -17.51
C GLN A 21 31.67 -15.28 -18.82
N ILE A 22 31.21 -16.52 -19.03
CA ILE A 22 30.31 -16.87 -20.14
C ILE A 22 28.85 -16.73 -19.68
N PHE A 23 28.08 -15.89 -20.37
CA PHE A 23 26.67 -15.65 -20.07
C PHE A 23 25.75 -16.58 -20.88
N GLY A 24 25.43 -17.74 -20.30
CA GLY A 24 24.57 -18.77 -20.91
C GLY A 24 23.09 -18.70 -20.51
N ASP A 25 22.57 -17.54 -20.09
CA ASP A 25 21.21 -17.38 -19.58
C ASP A 25 20.23 -16.91 -20.67
N ASN A 26 19.86 -17.82 -21.57
CA ASN A 26 18.88 -17.54 -22.61
C ASN A 26 17.49 -17.20 -22.03
N ALA A 27 17.17 -17.60 -20.80
CA ALA A 27 15.93 -17.24 -20.12
C ALA A 27 15.96 -15.75 -19.70
N GLY A 28 17.07 -15.29 -19.12
CA GLY A 28 17.29 -13.91 -18.69
C GLY A 28 17.48 -12.88 -19.81
N GLY A 29 17.90 -13.30 -21.02
CA GLY A 29 18.05 -12.40 -22.17
C GLY A 29 19.40 -12.47 -22.85
N SER A 30 19.57 -11.68 -23.92
CA SER A 30 20.87 -11.53 -24.56
C SER A 30 21.65 -10.34 -23.99
N GLN A 31 22.98 -10.43 -24.06
CA GLN A 31 23.87 -9.35 -23.61
C GLN A 31 23.66 -8.08 -24.43
N VAL A 32 23.81 -6.93 -23.79
CA VAL A 32 23.51 -5.63 -24.38
C VAL A 32 24.68 -5.15 -25.24
N LEU A 33 24.39 -4.59 -26.42
CA LEU A 33 25.40 -3.91 -27.23
C LEU A 33 25.87 -2.63 -26.53
N GLY A 34 27.19 -2.38 -26.48
CA GLY A 34 27.75 -1.17 -25.86
C GLY A 34 27.14 0.10 -26.45
N SER A 35 27.00 0.15 -27.77
CA SER A 35 26.37 1.27 -28.48
C SER A 35 24.89 1.51 -28.10
N VAL A 36 24.17 0.48 -27.66
CA VAL A 36 22.79 0.64 -27.15
C VAL A 36 22.81 1.27 -25.76
N ALA A 37 23.72 0.82 -24.89
CA ALA A 37 23.89 1.41 -23.57
C ALA A 37 24.30 2.89 -23.68
N ASP A 38 25.25 3.21 -24.56
CA ASP A 38 25.69 4.58 -24.83
C ASP A 38 24.55 5.45 -25.36
N SER A 39 23.77 4.94 -26.31
CA SER A 39 22.62 5.67 -26.89
C SER A 39 21.54 5.99 -25.84
N ILE A 40 21.25 5.05 -24.93
CA ILE A 40 20.30 5.26 -23.84
C ILE A 40 20.86 6.28 -22.84
N SER A 41 22.14 6.14 -22.45
CA SER A 41 22.82 7.07 -21.54
C SER A 41 22.82 8.49 -22.11
N GLU A 42 23.21 8.65 -23.38
CA GLU A 42 23.22 9.93 -24.10
C GLU A 42 21.81 10.54 -24.18
N TYR A 43 20.77 9.72 -24.41
CA TYR A 43 19.40 10.21 -24.37
C TYR A 43 19.02 10.70 -22.97
N LEU A 44 19.25 9.89 -21.94
CA LEU A 44 18.84 10.19 -20.57
C LEU A 44 19.56 11.41 -19.99
N ILE A 45 20.85 11.56 -20.28
CA ILE A 45 21.69 12.65 -19.77
C ILE A 45 21.43 13.95 -20.54
N ASN A 46 21.35 13.90 -21.88
CA ASN A 46 21.41 15.10 -22.70
C ASN A 46 20.10 15.46 -23.42
N ASN A 47 19.16 14.52 -23.56
CA ASN A 47 18.01 14.67 -24.46
C ASN A 47 16.68 14.21 -23.84
N ASN A 48 16.60 13.95 -22.53
CA ASN A 48 15.39 13.50 -21.85
C ASN A 48 14.43 14.66 -21.59
N VAL A 49 13.66 15.01 -22.61
CA VAL A 49 12.71 16.12 -22.57
C VAL A 49 11.38 15.69 -23.17
N GLN A 50 10.33 16.47 -22.88
CA GLN A 50 9.00 16.28 -23.46
C GLN A 50 9.09 16.21 -24.99
N LEU A 51 8.65 15.08 -25.57
CA LEU A 51 8.62 14.89 -27.01
C LEU A 51 7.58 15.83 -27.65
N GLY A 52 7.84 16.30 -28.87
CA GLY A 52 6.89 17.01 -29.73
C GLY A 52 6.65 18.49 -29.39
N ALA A 53 7.42 19.06 -28.46
CA ALA A 53 7.55 20.50 -28.30
C ALA A 53 8.44 21.13 -29.40
N SER A 54 8.27 22.43 -29.65
CA SER A 54 8.88 23.13 -30.77
C SER A 54 10.37 23.48 -30.61
N TYR A 55 10.95 23.36 -29.41
CA TYR A 55 12.35 23.71 -29.16
C TYR A 55 13.33 22.60 -29.58
N LYS A 56 14.57 22.99 -29.85
CA LYS A 56 15.61 22.16 -30.50
C LYS A 56 15.84 20.79 -29.85
N THR A 57 15.95 20.74 -28.52
CA THR A 57 16.18 19.47 -27.80
C THR A 57 14.99 18.53 -27.96
N SER A 58 13.75 19.02 -27.83
CA SER A 58 12.55 18.22 -28.07
C SER A 58 12.47 17.69 -29.51
N GLN A 59 12.79 18.52 -30.51
CA GLN A 59 12.83 18.07 -31.91
C GLN A 59 13.85 16.93 -32.11
N LYS A 60 15.04 17.02 -31.49
CA LYS A 60 16.07 15.98 -31.53
C LYS A 60 15.60 14.70 -30.85
N SER A 61 14.94 14.80 -29.71
CA SER A 61 14.36 13.67 -28.98
C SER A 61 13.25 12.99 -29.78
N THR A 62 12.32 13.76 -30.34
CA THR A 62 11.26 13.24 -31.23
C THR A 62 11.83 12.50 -32.44
N ALA A 63 12.82 13.08 -33.12
CA ALA A 63 13.47 12.43 -34.25
C ALA A 63 14.18 11.12 -33.86
N THR A 64 14.72 11.04 -32.64
CA THR A 64 15.37 9.83 -32.12
C THR A 64 14.35 8.72 -31.87
N PHE A 65 13.20 9.05 -31.26
CA PHE A 65 12.09 8.10 -31.10
C PHE A 65 11.54 7.64 -32.46
N ASP A 66 11.33 8.55 -33.42
CA ASP A 66 10.82 8.20 -34.75
C ASP A 66 11.71 7.19 -35.48
N LYS A 67 13.03 7.31 -35.35
CA LYS A 67 13.98 6.31 -35.88
C LYS A 67 13.80 4.95 -35.23
N ALA A 68 13.51 4.88 -33.94
CA ALA A 68 13.24 3.62 -33.24
C ALA A 68 11.97 2.93 -33.80
N TYR A 69 10.89 3.68 -34.03
CA TYR A 69 9.68 3.14 -34.67
C TYR A 69 9.93 2.63 -36.09
N GLN A 70 10.73 3.35 -36.89
CA GLN A 70 11.12 2.90 -38.24
C GLN A 70 11.97 1.62 -38.21
N ALA A 71 12.92 1.52 -37.28
CA ALA A 71 13.75 0.34 -37.10
C ALA A 71 12.93 -0.87 -36.67
N ALA A 72 11.99 -0.68 -35.74
CA ALA A 72 11.06 -1.72 -35.29
C ALA A 72 10.16 -2.21 -36.44
N ALA A 73 9.59 -1.29 -37.22
CA ALA A 73 8.79 -1.62 -38.40
C ALA A 73 9.57 -2.45 -39.42
N LYS A 74 10.80 -2.04 -39.72
CA LYS A 74 11.68 -2.75 -40.65
C LYS A 74 12.02 -4.16 -40.15
N TYR A 75 12.22 -4.35 -38.85
CA TYR A 75 12.68 -5.62 -38.27
C TYR A 75 11.71 -6.78 -38.49
N ILE A 76 10.41 -6.50 -38.54
CA ILE A 76 9.36 -7.51 -38.64
C ILE A 76 8.54 -7.41 -39.93
N ASN A 77 8.95 -6.54 -40.86
CA ASN A 77 8.22 -6.18 -42.08
C ASN A 77 6.81 -5.59 -41.84
N ALA A 78 6.67 -4.62 -40.93
CA ALA A 78 5.43 -3.90 -40.65
C ALA A 78 5.46 -2.44 -41.14
N HIS A 79 4.31 -1.76 -41.15
CA HIS A 79 4.24 -0.31 -41.34
C HIS A 79 4.56 0.42 -40.03
N VAL A 80 5.17 1.61 -40.10
CA VAL A 80 5.57 2.38 -38.91
C VAL A 80 4.39 2.74 -37.99
N ASP A 81 3.20 2.92 -38.55
CA ASP A 81 1.99 3.24 -37.78
C ASP A 81 1.32 2.01 -37.14
N GLU A 82 1.80 0.81 -37.46
CA GLU A 82 1.39 -0.45 -36.85
C GLU A 82 2.24 -0.79 -35.63
N ILE A 83 3.25 0.04 -35.31
CA ILE A 83 4.23 -0.25 -34.27
C ILE A 83 3.83 0.35 -32.94
N VAL A 84 3.85 -0.51 -31.92
CA VAL A 84 3.68 -0.13 -30.53
C VAL A 84 4.95 -0.45 -29.76
N LEU A 85 5.43 0.49 -28.95
CA LEU A 85 6.55 0.29 -28.04
C LEU A 85 6.04 0.47 -26.61
N GLY A 86 6.32 -0.49 -25.73
CA GLY A 86 5.99 -0.40 -24.30
C GLY A 86 7.04 -1.05 -23.40
N ALA A 87 6.86 -0.96 -22.08
CA ALA A 87 7.86 -1.39 -21.11
C ALA A 87 8.12 -2.92 -21.14
N SER A 88 7.07 -3.74 -21.33
CA SER A 88 7.20 -5.19 -21.45
C SER A 88 6.12 -5.84 -22.34
N THR A 89 6.35 -7.04 -22.88
CA THR A 89 5.40 -7.80 -23.72
C THR A 89 4.15 -8.07 -22.91
N THR A 90 4.30 -8.45 -21.63
CA THR A 90 3.19 -8.59 -20.69
C THR A 90 2.38 -7.29 -20.57
N GLN A 91 3.04 -6.13 -20.41
CA GLN A 91 2.35 -4.85 -20.32
C GLN A 91 1.63 -4.49 -21.62
N VAL A 92 2.28 -4.66 -22.78
CA VAL A 92 1.66 -4.32 -24.06
C VAL A 92 0.51 -5.28 -24.38
N LEU A 93 0.62 -6.56 -24.03
CA LEU A 93 -0.48 -7.54 -24.17
C LEU A 93 -1.63 -7.26 -23.20
N ARG A 94 -1.37 -6.78 -21.97
CA ARG A 94 -2.43 -6.27 -21.08
C ARG A 94 -3.14 -5.06 -21.67
N ASN A 95 -2.40 -4.10 -22.22
CA ASN A 95 -2.98 -2.94 -22.90
C ASN A 95 -3.80 -3.37 -24.11
N LEU A 96 -3.31 -4.36 -24.87
CA LEU A 96 -4.01 -4.93 -26.01
C LEU A 96 -5.32 -5.59 -25.57
N ALA A 97 -5.29 -6.45 -24.55
CA ALA A 97 -6.47 -7.10 -24.01
C ALA A 97 -7.54 -6.10 -23.56
N ALA A 98 -7.13 -5.00 -22.90
CA ALA A 98 -8.03 -3.93 -22.51
C ALA A 98 -8.59 -3.12 -23.71
N SER A 99 -7.88 -3.09 -24.84
CA SER A 99 -8.28 -2.32 -26.03
C SER A 99 -9.25 -3.05 -26.95
N ILE A 100 -9.29 -4.39 -26.88
CA ILE A 100 -10.24 -5.21 -27.64
C ILE A 100 -11.57 -5.21 -26.89
N LYS A 101 -12.66 -4.90 -27.60
CA LYS A 101 -14.01 -5.04 -27.05
C LYS A 101 -14.44 -6.51 -27.13
N PHE A 102 -14.74 -7.09 -25.98
CA PHE A 102 -15.37 -8.40 -25.85
C PHE A 102 -16.79 -8.24 -25.30
N GLU A 103 -17.68 -9.11 -25.75
CA GLU A 103 -19.04 -9.23 -25.23
C GLU A 103 -19.18 -10.47 -24.34
N ALA A 104 -20.13 -10.45 -23.40
CA ALA A 104 -20.40 -11.60 -22.56
C ALA A 104 -20.77 -12.83 -23.42
N GLY A 105 -20.08 -13.95 -23.19
CA GLY A 105 -20.24 -15.16 -24.00
C GLY A 105 -19.41 -15.22 -25.30
N ASP A 106 -18.60 -14.20 -25.61
CA ASP A 106 -17.49 -14.36 -26.55
C ASP A 106 -16.52 -15.43 -26.04
N GLU A 107 -15.73 -16.02 -26.95
CA GLU A 107 -14.78 -17.07 -26.62
C GLU A 107 -13.34 -16.64 -26.92
N ILE A 108 -12.43 -16.91 -25.97
CA ILE A 108 -10.98 -16.77 -26.15
C ILE A 108 -10.36 -18.17 -26.11
N ILE A 109 -9.55 -18.50 -27.11
CA ILE A 109 -8.79 -19.76 -27.17
C ILE A 109 -7.34 -19.48 -26.78
N LEU A 110 -6.85 -20.13 -25.73
CA LEU A 110 -5.48 -19.98 -25.22
C LEU A 110 -4.70 -21.29 -25.37
N SER A 111 -3.51 -21.22 -25.97
CA SER A 111 -2.57 -22.33 -26.05
C SER A 111 -2.03 -22.71 -24.66
N GLU A 112 -2.03 -24.00 -24.32
CA GLU A 112 -1.47 -24.50 -23.04
C GLU A 112 0.06 -24.40 -22.99
N ILE A 113 0.72 -24.26 -24.14
CA ILE A 113 2.19 -24.18 -24.24
C ILE A 113 2.70 -22.77 -24.49
N ASP A 114 1.84 -21.77 -24.31
CA ASP A 114 2.23 -20.37 -24.34
C ASP A 114 2.97 -19.97 -23.07
N HIS A 115 3.77 -18.91 -23.21
CA HIS A 115 4.35 -18.25 -22.05
C HIS A 115 3.25 -17.53 -21.27
N GLU A 116 3.36 -17.49 -19.94
CA GLU A 116 2.41 -16.83 -19.03
C GLU A 116 2.11 -15.37 -19.43
N SER A 117 3.09 -14.68 -20.00
CA SER A 117 2.94 -13.30 -20.51
C SER A 117 1.88 -13.14 -21.60
N ASN A 118 1.62 -14.20 -22.39
CA ASN A 118 0.58 -14.24 -23.43
C ASN A 118 -0.67 -15.01 -22.99
N ILE A 119 -0.74 -15.46 -21.73
CA ILE A 119 -1.90 -16.14 -21.14
C ILE A 119 -2.61 -15.22 -20.13
N ASP A 120 -1.86 -14.71 -19.16
CA ASP A 120 -2.39 -13.93 -18.02
C ASP A 120 -3.21 -12.70 -18.41
N PRO A 121 -2.82 -11.90 -19.44
CA PRO A 121 -3.63 -10.74 -19.83
C PRO A 121 -5.07 -11.12 -20.21
N TRP A 122 -5.22 -12.25 -20.90
CA TRP A 122 -6.52 -12.72 -21.38
C TRP A 122 -7.33 -13.39 -20.28
N LEU A 123 -6.69 -14.18 -19.40
CA LEU A 123 -7.35 -14.75 -18.23
C LEU A 123 -7.86 -13.67 -17.28
N HIS A 124 -7.05 -12.65 -17.02
CA HIS A 124 -7.43 -11.52 -16.17
C HIS A 124 -8.65 -10.79 -16.75
N TYR A 125 -8.64 -10.52 -18.06
CA TYR A 125 -9.77 -9.88 -18.71
C TYR A 125 -11.02 -10.77 -18.70
N ALA A 126 -10.90 -12.07 -18.97
CA ALA A 126 -12.02 -13.00 -18.96
C ALA A 126 -12.70 -13.09 -17.58
N ALA A 127 -11.92 -13.05 -16.50
CA ALA A 127 -12.43 -13.09 -15.12
C ALA A 127 -13.36 -11.91 -14.76
N ILE A 128 -13.21 -10.76 -15.44
CA ILE A 128 -13.99 -9.54 -15.16
C ILE A 128 -15.04 -9.22 -16.23
N SER A 129 -15.10 -9.97 -17.34
CA SER A 129 -15.94 -9.65 -18.51
C SER A 129 -16.93 -10.75 -18.93
N GLY A 130 -16.92 -11.91 -18.28
CA GLY A 130 -17.84 -13.01 -18.60
C GLY A 130 -17.56 -13.71 -19.94
N VAL A 131 -16.33 -13.57 -20.44
CA VAL A 131 -15.82 -14.23 -21.66
C VAL A 131 -15.42 -15.67 -21.34
N ILE A 132 -15.69 -16.60 -22.26
CA ILE A 132 -15.43 -18.03 -22.08
C ILE A 132 -14.01 -18.34 -22.54
N VAL A 133 -13.19 -18.93 -21.66
CA VAL A 133 -11.84 -19.39 -22.01
C VAL A 133 -11.88 -20.86 -22.43
N LYS A 134 -11.31 -21.15 -23.59
CA LYS A 134 -11.06 -22.51 -24.11
C LYS A 134 -9.57 -22.76 -24.18
N TRP A 135 -9.14 -23.93 -23.74
CA TRP A 135 -7.73 -24.32 -23.78
C TRP A 135 -7.41 -25.12 -25.03
N TRP A 136 -6.44 -24.64 -25.81
CA TRP A 136 -5.88 -25.35 -26.94
C TRP A 136 -4.70 -26.20 -26.49
N THR A 137 -5.00 -27.50 -26.35
CA THR A 137 -4.10 -28.51 -25.80
C THR A 137 -3.48 -29.35 -26.92
N PRO A 138 -2.14 -29.46 -27.02
CA PRO A 138 -1.47 -30.37 -27.95
C PRO A 138 -1.83 -31.84 -27.69
N VAL A 139 -2.07 -32.61 -28.76
CA VAL A 139 -2.39 -34.05 -28.69
C VAL A 139 -1.20 -34.87 -28.22
N ASP A 140 -0.01 -34.59 -28.77
CA ASP A 140 1.23 -35.24 -28.37
C ASP A 140 1.80 -34.55 -27.12
N ARG A 141 1.83 -35.26 -25.99
CA ARG A 141 2.40 -34.76 -24.73
C ARG A 141 3.92 -34.95 -24.64
N SER A 142 4.53 -35.74 -25.53
CA SER A 142 5.97 -36.01 -25.53
C SER A 142 6.75 -34.94 -26.30
N ASN A 143 6.15 -34.37 -27.35
CA ASN A 143 6.65 -33.20 -28.06
C ASN A 143 5.49 -32.28 -28.44
N PRO A 144 4.94 -31.52 -27.48
CA PRO A 144 3.73 -30.74 -27.69
C PRO A 144 3.92 -29.69 -28.78
N LYS A 145 3.13 -29.84 -29.84
CA LYS A 145 3.01 -28.92 -30.96
C LYS A 145 1.55 -28.59 -31.20
N LEU A 146 1.31 -27.31 -31.52
CA LEU A 146 0.00 -26.81 -31.91
C LEU A 146 -0.40 -27.34 -33.29
N ASP A 147 -1.57 -27.99 -33.37
CA ASP A 147 -2.13 -28.56 -34.61
C ASP A 147 -3.47 -27.87 -34.95
N THR A 148 -3.60 -27.38 -36.18
CA THR A 148 -4.81 -26.71 -36.65
C THR A 148 -6.03 -27.63 -36.72
N LYS A 149 -5.86 -28.95 -36.73
CA LYS A 149 -7.00 -29.90 -36.59
C LYS A 149 -7.69 -29.71 -35.24
N THR A 150 -6.92 -29.73 -34.15
CA THR A 150 -7.45 -29.49 -32.80
C THR A 150 -7.93 -28.06 -32.58
N LEU A 151 -7.36 -27.08 -33.29
CA LEU A 151 -7.85 -25.71 -33.25
C LEU A 151 -9.25 -25.60 -33.86
N ARG A 152 -9.50 -26.24 -35.00
CA ARG A 152 -10.82 -26.23 -35.66
C ARG A 152 -11.94 -26.75 -34.77
N ASP A 153 -11.65 -27.78 -33.96
CA ASP A 153 -12.63 -28.33 -33.01
C ASP A 153 -13.03 -27.33 -31.91
N LEU A 154 -12.18 -26.33 -31.63
CA LEU A 154 -12.42 -25.30 -30.62
C LEU A 154 -13.08 -24.04 -31.18
N LEU A 155 -12.86 -23.75 -32.47
CA LEU A 155 -13.37 -22.56 -33.16
C LEU A 155 -14.90 -22.61 -33.30
N THR A 156 -15.56 -21.50 -32.98
CA THR A 156 -16.99 -21.30 -33.21
C THR A 156 -17.26 -19.91 -33.74
N SER A 157 -18.51 -19.62 -34.11
CA SER A 157 -18.95 -18.26 -34.48
C SER A 157 -18.82 -17.24 -33.34
N LYS A 158 -18.60 -17.69 -32.09
CA LYS A 158 -18.37 -16.85 -30.92
C LYS A 158 -16.89 -16.62 -30.62
N THR A 159 -15.97 -17.28 -31.33
CA THR A 159 -14.55 -17.07 -31.09
C THR A 159 -14.13 -15.66 -31.47
N ARG A 160 -13.59 -14.94 -30.48
CA ARG A 160 -13.15 -13.55 -30.61
C ARG A 160 -11.63 -13.44 -30.72
N LEU A 161 -10.90 -14.29 -30.01
CA LEU A 161 -9.43 -14.26 -29.99
C LEU A 161 -8.85 -15.68 -29.89
N VAL A 162 -7.74 -15.92 -30.58
CA VAL A 162 -6.86 -17.06 -30.39
C VAL A 162 -5.46 -16.54 -30.03
N ALA A 163 -4.88 -17.02 -28.93
CA ALA A 163 -3.52 -16.68 -28.51
C ALA A 163 -2.60 -17.91 -28.57
N CYS A 164 -1.45 -17.77 -29.23
CA CYS A 164 -0.46 -18.83 -29.33
C CYS A 164 0.99 -18.33 -29.46
N THR A 165 1.95 -19.22 -29.27
CA THR A 165 3.38 -18.95 -29.44
C THR A 165 3.90 -19.39 -30.80
N HIS A 166 4.75 -18.57 -31.41
CA HIS A 166 5.48 -18.91 -32.63
C HIS A 166 6.57 -19.95 -32.37
N ALA A 167 7.21 -19.89 -31.21
CA ALA A 167 8.18 -20.88 -30.79
C ALA A 167 8.08 -21.12 -29.28
N SER A 168 7.98 -22.38 -28.85
CA SER A 168 8.00 -22.71 -27.43
C SER A 168 9.32 -22.24 -26.80
N ASN A 169 9.23 -21.44 -25.73
CA ASN A 169 10.39 -21.01 -24.96
C ASN A 169 11.06 -22.16 -24.18
N ILE A 170 10.34 -23.26 -23.96
CA ILE A 170 10.83 -24.45 -23.24
C ILE A 170 11.42 -25.47 -24.22
N LEU A 171 10.72 -25.77 -25.32
CA LEU A 171 11.07 -26.87 -26.21
C LEU A 171 11.72 -26.43 -27.54
N GLY A 172 11.65 -25.14 -27.88
CA GLY A 172 12.13 -24.60 -29.15
C GLY A 172 11.32 -25.02 -30.39
N SER A 173 10.24 -25.79 -30.20
CA SER A 173 9.31 -26.16 -31.27
C SER A 173 8.69 -24.93 -31.93
N ILE A 174 8.87 -24.82 -33.25
CA ILE A 174 8.34 -23.74 -34.07
C ILE A 174 7.00 -24.18 -34.67
N HIS A 175 6.02 -23.29 -34.61
CA HIS A 175 4.68 -23.49 -35.15
C HIS A 175 4.51 -22.76 -36.48
N ASP A 176 3.74 -23.36 -37.39
CA ASP A 176 3.37 -22.74 -38.65
C ASP A 176 2.25 -21.72 -38.42
N ILE A 177 2.66 -20.50 -38.05
CA ILE A 177 1.72 -19.42 -37.72
C ILE A 177 0.89 -19.03 -38.94
N LYS A 178 1.40 -19.17 -40.17
CA LYS A 178 0.63 -18.87 -41.37
C LYS A 178 -0.59 -19.78 -41.49
N VAL A 179 -0.38 -21.09 -41.34
CA VAL A 179 -1.48 -22.07 -41.40
C VAL A 179 -2.44 -21.88 -40.23
N ILE A 180 -1.95 -21.49 -39.05
CA ILE A 180 -2.78 -21.14 -37.89
C ILE A 180 -3.62 -19.89 -38.17
N ALA A 181 -3.03 -18.83 -38.72
CA ALA A 181 -3.72 -17.59 -39.09
C ALA A 181 -4.83 -17.86 -40.11
N ASP A 182 -4.52 -18.59 -41.18
CA ASP A 182 -5.49 -18.99 -42.20
C ASP A 182 -6.67 -19.76 -41.56
N THR A 183 -6.40 -20.63 -40.58
CA THR A 183 -7.43 -21.39 -39.84
C THR A 183 -8.27 -20.51 -38.91
N VAL A 184 -7.65 -19.62 -38.13
CA VAL A 184 -8.37 -18.67 -37.24
C VAL A 184 -9.27 -17.76 -38.06
N HIS A 185 -8.80 -17.30 -39.21
CA HIS A 185 -9.51 -16.38 -40.08
C HIS A 185 -10.66 -17.01 -40.87
N GLU A 186 -10.82 -18.35 -40.84
CA GLU A 186 -12.06 -19.04 -41.24
C GLU A 186 -13.27 -18.49 -40.44
N VAL A 187 -13.05 -18.01 -39.21
CA VAL A 187 -14.02 -17.24 -38.42
C VAL A 187 -13.83 -15.73 -38.67
N PRO A 188 -14.78 -15.02 -39.29
CA PRO A 188 -14.59 -13.63 -39.74
C PRO A 188 -14.24 -12.63 -38.62
N ARG A 189 -14.72 -12.87 -37.40
CA ARG A 189 -14.54 -11.97 -36.24
C ARG A 189 -13.40 -12.37 -35.30
N ALA A 190 -12.74 -13.51 -35.54
CA ALA A 190 -11.66 -14.00 -34.69
C ALA A 190 -10.33 -13.31 -35.04
N LEU A 191 -9.58 -12.95 -34.00
CA LEU A 191 -8.27 -12.32 -34.10
C LEU A 191 -7.18 -13.28 -33.58
N LEU A 192 -6.00 -13.26 -34.19
CA LEU A 192 -4.84 -14.07 -33.79
C LEU A 192 -3.77 -13.21 -33.11
N CYS A 193 -3.45 -13.53 -31.86
CA CYS A 193 -2.34 -12.93 -31.10
C CYS A 193 -1.18 -13.92 -30.93
N VAL A 194 -0.01 -13.54 -31.43
CA VAL A 194 1.17 -14.41 -31.51
C VAL A 194 2.29 -13.90 -30.62
N ASP A 195 2.76 -14.75 -29.70
CA ASP A 195 4.01 -14.55 -28.97
C ASP A 195 5.20 -15.00 -29.82
N GLY A 196 6.01 -14.04 -30.25
CA GLY A 196 7.23 -14.24 -31.02
C GLY A 196 8.51 -14.06 -30.22
N VAL A 197 8.46 -13.90 -28.89
CA VAL A 197 9.63 -13.56 -28.04
C VAL A 197 10.76 -14.57 -28.21
N ALA A 198 10.45 -15.87 -28.23
CA ALA A 198 11.44 -16.93 -28.41
C ALA A 198 11.87 -17.12 -29.87
N TYR A 199 11.09 -16.64 -30.84
CA TYR A 199 11.38 -16.79 -32.28
C TYR A 199 12.27 -15.65 -32.82
N ALA A 200 11.97 -14.42 -32.41
CA ALA A 200 12.55 -13.18 -32.90
C ALA A 200 14.10 -13.10 -32.89
N PRO A 201 14.84 -13.72 -31.95
CA PRO A 201 16.31 -13.67 -31.94
C PRO A 201 16.95 -14.56 -33.01
N HIS A 202 16.23 -15.57 -33.49
CA HIS A 202 16.81 -16.66 -34.28
C HIS A 202 16.48 -16.58 -35.77
N ARG A 203 15.37 -15.94 -36.14
CA ARG A 203 14.91 -15.86 -37.53
C ARG A 203 14.30 -14.50 -37.85
N ALA A 204 14.37 -14.12 -39.12
CA ALA A 204 13.64 -12.96 -39.62
C ALA A 204 12.13 -13.18 -39.47
N ILE A 205 11.42 -12.11 -39.14
CA ILE A 205 9.97 -12.13 -38.97
C ILE A 205 9.37 -11.36 -40.14
N ASP A 206 8.40 -11.97 -40.81
CA ASP A 206 7.54 -11.30 -41.79
C ASP A 206 6.08 -11.40 -41.32
N VAL A 207 5.63 -10.40 -40.57
CA VAL A 207 4.25 -10.39 -40.05
C VAL A 207 3.19 -10.22 -41.14
N ARG A 208 3.57 -9.70 -42.32
CA ARG A 208 2.66 -9.57 -43.46
C ARG A 208 2.44 -10.92 -44.13
N GLU A 209 3.49 -11.70 -44.30
CA GLU A 209 3.42 -13.05 -44.85
C GLU A 209 2.70 -14.02 -43.89
N ILE A 210 3.02 -13.93 -42.60
CA ILE A 210 2.52 -14.84 -41.56
C ILE A 210 1.04 -14.60 -41.22
N GLY A 211 0.50 -13.40 -41.49
CA GLY A 211 -0.93 -13.13 -41.33
C GLY A 211 -1.42 -12.95 -39.88
N ALA A 212 -0.52 -12.84 -38.90
CA ALA A 212 -0.90 -12.58 -37.50
C ALA A 212 -1.53 -11.18 -37.33
N ASP A 213 -2.65 -11.09 -36.60
CA ASP A 213 -3.30 -9.81 -36.28
C ASP A 213 -2.49 -9.00 -35.28
N PHE A 214 -2.01 -9.68 -34.24
CA PHE A 214 -1.07 -9.16 -33.25
C PHE A 214 0.15 -10.06 -33.15
N TYR A 215 1.33 -9.45 -33.14
CA TYR A 215 2.58 -10.17 -32.99
C TYR A 215 3.45 -9.43 -31.98
N ALA A 216 3.76 -10.09 -30.86
CA ALA A 216 4.51 -9.51 -29.76
C ALA A 216 5.92 -10.10 -29.66
N PHE A 217 6.94 -9.28 -29.41
CA PHE A 217 8.26 -9.79 -29.05
C PHE A 217 9.06 -8.79 -28.20
N SER A 218 10.10 -9.29 -27.54
CA SER A 218 10.91 -8.53 -26.59
C SER A 218 12.29 -8.19 -27.12
N TRP A 219 12.68 -6.91 -27.07
CA TRP A 219 14.00 -6.46 -27.51
C TRP A 219 15.15 -6.94 -26.63
N TYR A 220 14.88 -7.32 -25.37
CA TYR A 220 15.91 -7.87 -24.49
C TYR A 220 16.40 -9.26 -24.91
N LYS A 221 15.64 -9.96 -25.75
CA LYS A 221 16.13 -11.16 -26.44
C LYS A 221 17.00 -10.81 -27.66
N ARG A 222 17.06 -9.53 -28.06
CA ARG A 222 17.83 -8.99 -29.20
C ARG A 222 18.75 -7.82 -28.79
N PHE A 223 19.59 -8.08 -27.80
CA PHE A 223 20.73 -7.26 -27.38
C PHE A 223 20.40 -5.87 -26.82
N HIS A 224 19.22 -5.72 -26.21
CA HIS A 224 18.72 -4.49 -25.60
C HIS A 224 18.54 -4.64 -24.08
N PRO A 225 18.72 -3.60 -23.24
CA PRO A 225 18.72 -3.73 -21.77
C PRO A 225 17.33 -3.92 -21.10
N GLY A 226 16.31 -4.46 -21.78
CA GLY A 226 15.00 -4.73 -21.16
C GLY A 226 13.86 -3.77 -21.51
N TRP A 227 14.17 -2.55 -21.96
CA TRP A 227 13.18 -1.47 -22.13
C TRP A 227 12.66 -1.40 -23.57
N GLY A 228 11.35 -1.48 -23.78
CA GLY A 228 10.76 -1.47 -25.12
C GLY A 228 10.44 -2.88 -25.58
N GLN A 229 9.17 -3.15 -25.90
CA GLN A 229 8.67 -4.38 -26.49
C GLN A 229 7.58 -4.04 -27.50
N PHE A 230 7.47 -4.87 -28.53
CA PHE A 230 6.74 -4.57 -29.75
C PHE A 230 5.36 -5.22 -29.77
N ILE A 231 4.32 -4.54 -30.26
CA ILE A 231 3.10 -5.17 -30.82
C ILE A 231 2.80 -4.56 -32.19
N ARG A 232 2.44 -5.41 -33.16
CA ARG A 232 1.76 -5.01 -34.41
C ARG A 232 0.26 -4.92 -34.13
N ALA A 233 -0.40 -3.85 -34.55
CA ALA A 233 -1.86 -3.80 -34.66
C ALA A 233 -2.30 -3.64 -36.15
N VAL A 234 -2.78 -4.75 -36.72
CA VAL A 234 -3.55 -5.00 -37.97
C VAL A 234 -3.58 -3.97 -39.13
N GLN A 235 -3.36 -4.50 -40.34
CA GLN A 235 -3.81 -3.95 -41.64
C GLN A 235 -5.09 -4.67 -42.12
N GLY A 236 -6.01 -3.98 -42.80
CA GLY A 236 -7.19 -4.59 -43.46
C GLY A 236 -8.56 -4.22 -42.86
N PRO A 237 -9.67 -4.79 -43.36
CA PRO A 237 -11.05 -4.45 -42.93
C PRO A 237 -11.33 -4.73 -41.44
N ARG A 238 -10.51 -5.56 -40.78
CA ARG A 238 -10.59 -5.87 -39.33
C ARG A 238 -10.02 -4.75 -38.43
N ARG A 239 -9.44 -3.68 -39.01
CA ARG A 239 -8.87 -2.51 -38.30
C ARG A 239 -9.90 -1.66 -37.55
N ALA A 240 -11.19 -1.79 -37.88
CA ALA A 240 -12.28 -1.07 -37.20
C ALA A 240 -12.58 -1.63 -35.79
N GLU A 241 -12.11 -2.84 -35.47
CA GLU A 241 -12.49 -3.56 -34.26
C GLU A 241 -11.46 -3.46 -33.11
N ALA A 242 -10.27 -2.91 -33.37
CA ALA A 242 -9.21 -2.67 -32.38
C ALA A 242 -8.49 -1.33 -32.69
N PRO A 243 -8.89 -0.21 -32.07
CA PRO A 243 -8.48 1.14 -32.48
C PRO A 243 -7.10 1.55 -31.94
N TYR A 244 -6.08 0.69 -32.07
CA TYR A 244 -4.71 1.04 -31.69
C TYR A 244 -4.00 1.77 -32.85
N ARG A 245 -3.67 3.06 -32.70
CA ARG A 245 -2.95 3.87 -33.70
C ARG A 245 -1.75 4.61 -33.08
N ARG A 246 -0.70 4.83 -33.88
CA ARG A 246 0.37 5.80 -33.58
C ARG A 246 -0.24 7.21 -33.46
N GLY A 247 -0.16 7.80 -32.26
CA GLY A 247 -0.63 9.16 -32.00
C GLY A 247 0.26 10.20 -32.69
N GLY A 248 -0.29 10.95 -33.65
CA GLY A 248 0.42 12.04 -34.32
C GLY A 248 0.35 13.35 -33.52
N PHE A 249 1.49 13.99 -33.32
CA PHE A 249 1.68 15.26 -32.58
C PHE A 249 1.12 16.52 -33.27
N LYS A 250 0.25 16.39 -34.29
CA LYS A 250 -0.17 17.51 -35.15
C LYS A 250 -1.11 18.52 -34.47
N ARG A 251 -1.74 18.21 -33.34
CA ARG A 251 -2.71 19.11 -32.66
C ARG A 251 -2.09 20.14 -31.71
N SER A 252 -0.82 20.03 -31.33
CA SER A 252 -0.15 21.01 -30.45
C SER A 252 0.37 22.27 -31.17
N LEU A 253 0.38 22.26 -32.52
CA LEU A 253 0.74 23.42 -33.33
C LEU A 253 -0.29 24.56 -33.25
N GLU A 254 -1.55 24.28 -32.92
CA GLU A 254 -2.59 25.31 -32.75
C GLU A 254 -2.60 25.95 -31.34
N LEU A 255 -1.99 25.30 -30.34
CA LEU A 255 -1.85 25.83 -28.98
C LEU A 255 -0.52 26.55 -28.75
N SER A 256 0.52 26.21 -29.51
CA SER A 256 1.84 26.86 -29.41
C SER A 256 1.87 28.27 -30.02
N SER A 257 0.91 28.63 -30.87
CA SER A 257 0.71 30.01 -31.33
C SER A 257 0.15 30.94 -30.24
N LEU A 258 -0.49 30.40 -29.19
CA LEU A 258 -0.99 31.18 -28.05
C LEU A 258 0.07 31.38 -26.95
N LEU A 259 1.10 30.54 -26.89
CA LEU A 259 2.17 30.59 -25.88
C LEU A 259 3.34 31.53 -26.26
N GLN A 260 3.32 32.15 -27.46
CA GLN A 260 4.32 33.14 -27.86
C GLN A 260 4.14 34.54 -27.23
N GLN A 261 3.13 34.74 -26.39
CA GLN A 261 2.94 35.99 -25.63
C GLN A 261 3.56 35.85 -24.23
N GLY A 262 4.89 35.73 -24.22
CA GLY A 262 5.67 35.28 -23.08
C GLY A 262 5.57 36.10 -21.81
N THR A 263 5.63 35.38 -20.68
CA THR A 263 6.39 35.71 -19.47
C THR A 263 6.20 34.55 -18.50
N VAL A 264 7.27 33.84 -18.14
CA VAL A 264 7.66 33.47 -16.76
C VAL A 264 8.93 32.60 -16.87
N THR A 265 10.00 33.10 -16.24
CA THR A 265 11.24 32.40 -15.88
C THR A 265 11.10 31.78 -14.50
N PHE A 266 11.59 30.55 -14.31
CA PHE A 266 11.98 30.04 -12.99
C PHE A 266 13.39 29.46 -13.06
N GLY A 267 14.23 29.94 -12.15
CA GLY A 267 15.58 29.44 -11.89
C GLY A 267 15.59 28.36 -10.82
N ASP A 268 16.54 27.45 -10.96
CA ASP A 268 17.00 26.44 -10.00
C ASP A 268 18.11 27.04 -9.09
N PRO A 269 18.66 26.35 -8.05
CA PRO A 269 18.56 24.91 -7.73
C PRO A 269 18.34 24.56 -6.23
N LEU A 270 17.99 23.29 -5.92
CA LEU A 270 18.73 22.41 -4.98
C LEU A 270 18.08 21.01 -4.84
N ASP A 271 18.79 20.03 -5.39
CA ASP A 271 19.19 18.73 -4.87
C ASP A 271 18.28 17.91 -3.94
N GLY A 272 17.96 16.70 -4.40
CA GLY A 272 17.69 15.56 -3.53
C GLY A 272 16.61 14.60 -4.03
N VAL A 273 17.03 13.63 -4.87
CA VAL A 273 16.32 12.35 -5.09
C VAL A 273 14.93 12.46 -5.75
N GLY A 274 14.90 12.80 -7.05
CA GLY A 274 13.68 12.86 -7.87
C GLY A 274 13.57 11.71 -8.86
N TRP A 275 12.70 10.74 -8.53
CA TRP A 275 11.82 9.98 -9.42
C TRP A 275 12.26 9.68 -10.87
N LEU A 276 12.64 8.42 -11.08
CA LEU A 276 12.81 7.82 -12.41
C LEU A 276 11.43 7.47 -13.01
N MET A 277 10.73 8.47 -13.56
CA MET A 277 9.58 8.24 -14.43
C MET A 277 10.04 8.39 -15.88
N MET A 278 10.20 7.27 -16.59
CA MET A 278 10.14 7.31 -18.06
C MET A 278 8.75 7.84 -18.45
N PRO A 279 8.65 8.71 -19.47
CA PRO A 279 7.37 9.23 -19.89
C PRO A 279 6.54 8.09 -20.45
N VAL A 280 5.55 7.65 -19.69
CA VAL A 280 4.38 6.96 -20.24
C VAL A 280 3.79 7.94 -21.24
N ALA A 281 3.77 7.57 -22.53
CA ALA A 281 3.05 8.33 -23.53
C ALA A 281 1.61 8.47 -23.04
N HIS A 282 1.20 9.67 -22.64
CA HIS A 282 -0.20 9.99 -22.44
C HIS A 282 -0.87 9.89 -23.82
N ILE A 283 -1.41 8.70 -24.12
CA ILE A 283 -2.38 8.51 -25.19
C ILE A 283 -3.67 9.16 -24.69
N SER A 284 -3.82 10.46 -24.86
CA SER A 284 -5.15 11.07 -24.81
C SER A 284 -5.88 10.65 -26.09
N HIS A 285 -6.64 9.57 -26.00
CA HIS A 285 -7.62 9.18 -27.01
C HIS A 285 -8.61 10.35 -27.24
N PRO A 286 -8.64 11.02 -28.40
CA PRO A 286 -9.59 12.11 -28.64
C PRO A 286 -11.05 11.62 -28.67
N GLU A 287 -11.26 10.32 -28.80
CA GLU A 287 -12.58 9.66 -28.79
C GLU A 287 -12.94 9.04 -27.41
N LEU A 288 -12.04 9.12 -26.42
CA LEU A 288 -12.34 8.81 -25.00
C LEU A 288 -12.20 10.04 -24.11
N ALA A 289 -12.08 11.24 -24.68
CA ALA A 289 -12.44 12.42 -23.94
C ALA A 289 -13.96 12.32 -23.70
N LEU A 290 -14.39 12.35 -22.43
CA LEU A 290 -15.75 12.77 -22.15
C LEU A 290 -16.00 14.05 -22.99
N PRO A 291 -17.16 14.21 -23.63
CA PRO A 291 -17.45 15.36 -24.49
C PRO A 291 -17.30 16.67 -23.71
N GLN A 292 -16.12 17.29 -23.81
CA GLN A 292 -15.60 18.42 -23.04
C GLN A 292 -16.37 18.75 -21.72
N PRO A 293 -16.58 17.81 -20.78
CA PRO A 293 -17.39 18.09 -19.60
C PRO A 293 -16.67 19.09 -18.70
N HIS A 294 -15.35 19.25 -18.86
CA HIS A 294 -14.57 20.25 -18.15
C HIS A 294 -15.11 21.67 -18.35
N THR A 295 -15.76 21.95 -19.49
CA THR A 295 -16.42 23.25 -19.76
C THR A 295 -17.59 23.55 -18.83
N LYS A 296 -18.13 22.53 -18.13
CA LYS A 296 -19.18 22.70 -17.11
C LYS A 296 -18.63 23.24 -15.79
N TYR A 297 -17.32 23.14 -15.55
CA TYR A 297 -16.70 23.52 -14.29
C TYR A 297 -15.93 24.84 -14.49
N ALA A 298 -16.38 25.89 -13.82
CA ALA A 298 -15.58 27.09 -13.67
C ALA A 298 -14.44 26.85 -12.68
N GLY A 299 -13.35 27.61 -12.78
CA GLY A 299 -12.33 27.64 -11.74
C GLY A 299 -12.90 28.10 -10.39
N PHE A 300 -12.17 27.89 -9.30
CA PHE A 300 -12.56 28.37 -7.98
C PHE A 300 -12.39 29.90 -7.88
N LEU A 301 -13.15 30.52 -6.96
CA LEU A 301 -13.00 31.94 -6.63
C LEU A 301 -11.60 32.17 -6.04
N HIS A 302 -10.81 33.03 -6.68
CA HIS A 302 -9.51 33.43 -6.17
C HIS A 302 -9.65 34.65 -5.27
N PHE A 303 -9.01 34.63 -4.10
CA PHE A 303 -9.00 35.73 -3.13
C PHE A 303 -7.60 36.34 -3.09
N ASP A 304 -7.50 37.62 -3.45
CA ASP A 304 -6.22 38.32 -3.46
C ASP A 304 -5.87 38.78 -2.03
N ASN A 305 -4.94 38.07 -1.39
CA ASN A 305 -4.35 38.42 -0.11
C ASN A 305 -2.82 38.59 -0.28
N PRO A 306 -2.34 39.71 -0.86
CA PRO A 306 -0.92 39.91 -1.12
C PRO A 306 -0.13 40.11 0.19
N GLY A 307 -0.80 40.56 1.26
CA GLY A 307 -0.23 40.77 2.58
C GLY A 307 -0.36 39.59 3.54
N ARG A 308 -0.63 38.39 3.02
CA ARG A 308 -0.87 37.18 3.83
C ARG A 308 0.26 36.92 4.83
N LYS A 309 -0.09 36.59 6.07
CA LYS A 309 0.89 36.32 7.14
C LYS A 309 0.89 34.86 7.58
N TRP A 310 -0.21 34.14 7.37
CA TRP A 310 -0.34 32.74 7.74
C TRP A 310 0.81 31.82 7.29
N PRO A 311 1.45 32.00 6.10
CA PRO A 311 2.55 31.11 5.69
C PRO A 311 3.80 31.22 6.57
N ASN A 312 3.94 32.32 7.31
CA ASN A 312 5.10 32.59 8.18
C ASN A 312 4.80 32.34 9.67
N ARG A 313 3.62 31.79 10.00
CA ARG A 313 3.24 31.46 11.38
C ARG A 313 3.53 29.99 11.66
N THR A 314 3.61 29.66 12.94
CA THR A 314 3.77 28.28 13.42
C THR A 314 2.80 28.07 14.57
N LEU A 315 2.11 26.93 14.59
CA LEU A 315 1.26 26.55 15.71
C LEU A 315 2.13 26.33 16.96
N LYS A 316 1.63 26.73 18.12
CA LYS A 316 2.32 26.60 19.41
C LYS A 316 1.50 25.90 20.48
N GLU A 317 0.19 25.86 20.28
CA GLU A 317 -0.81 25.29 21.15
C GLU A 317 -1.86 24.59 20.29
N HIS A 318 -2.61 23.67 20.91
CA HIS A 318 -3.70 23.00 20.23
C HIS A 318 -4.93 23.93 20.15
N PRO A 319 -5.76 23.81 19.10
CA PRO A 319 -7.04 24.49 19.06
C PRO A 319 -8.02 23.90 20.07
N ILE A 320 -9.17 24.54 20.24
CA ILE A 320 -10.33 23.88 20.83
C ILE A 320 -10.83 22.82 19.83
N TRP A 321 -10.89 21.57 20.27
CA TRP A 321 -11.40 20.47 19.47
C TRP A 321 -12.88 20.26 19.72
N LEU A 322 -13.66 20.22 18.65
CA LEU A 322 -15.05 19.80 18.71
C LEU A 322 -15.26 18.56 17.84
N SER A 323 -15.76 17.51 18.48
CA SER A 323 -16.19 16.31 17.78
C SER A 323 -17.63 16.48 17.28
N THR A 324 -17.85 16.27 15.99
CA THR A 324 -19.17 16.23 15.34
C THR A 324 -19.62 14.80 15.03
N ASP A 325 -18.92 13.79 15.55
CA ASP A 325 -19.15 12.37 15.27
C ASP A 325 -20.59 11.93 15.53
N LEU A 326 -21.21 12.42 16.61
CA LEU A 326 -22.56 12.01 17.03
C LEU A 326 -23.70 12.69 16.24
N ARG A 327 -23.37 13.74 15.47
CA ARG A 327 -24.32 14.47 14.62
C ARG A 327 -23.94 14.35 13.15
N ASP A 328 -22.89 15.04 12.72
CA ASP A 328 -22.46 15.05 11.31
C ASP A 328 -21.93 13.69 10.87
N GLY A 329 -21.11 13.06 11.70
CA GLY A 329 -20.62 11.69 11.43
C GLY A 329 -21.73 10.64 11.47
N ASN A 330 -22.74 10.81 12.32
CA ASN A 330 -23.86 9.88 12.46
C ASN A 330 -24.82 9.96 11.27
N GLN A 331 -25.11 11.17 10.78
CA GLN A 331 -26.05 11.37 9.67
C GLN A 331 -25.52 10.77 8.34
N SER A 332 -24.20 10.63 8.21
CA SER A 332 -23.54 10.08 7.03
C SER A 332 -23.42 8.55 7.05
N LEU A 333 -23.85 7.89 8.13
CA LEU A 333 -23.84 6.43 8.21
C LEU A 333 -25.01 5.83 7.44
N ILE A 334 -24.75 4.71 6.76
CA ILE A 334 -25.82 3.90 6.13
C ILE A 334 -26.83 3.46 7.19
N ASN A 335 -26.33 3.05 8.36
CA ASN A 335 -27.13 2.70 9.52
C ASN A 335 -26.79 3.69 10.65
N PRO A 336 -27.66 4.67 10.93
CA PRO A 336 -27.45 5.59 12.04
C PRO A 336 -27.30 4.84 13.37
N LEU A 337 -26.48 5.39 14.26
CA LEU A 337 -26.24 4.86 15.59
C LEU A 337 -27.53 4.81 16.41
N THR A 338 -27.76 3.69 17.07
CA THR A 338 -28.79 3.56 18.11
C THR A 338 -28.44 4.40 19.34
N VAL A 339 -29.41 4.67 20.22
CA VAL A 339 -29.19 5.45 21.46
C VAL A 339 -28.07 4.86 22.33
N ASP A 340 -28.00 3.53 22.45
CA ASP A 340 -26.95 2.87 23.24
C ASP A 340 -25.57 2.94 22.57
N GLN A 341 -25.52 2.84 21.24
CA GLN A 341 -24.27 3.06 20.50
C GLN A 341 -23.80 4.51 20.60
N LYS A 342 -24.70 5.48 20.49
CA LYS A 342 -24.40 6.90 20.73
C LYS A 342 -23.90 7.14 22.14
N TRP A 343 -24.50 6.49 23.14
CA TRP A 343 -24.04 6.56 24.52
C TRP A 343 -22.61 6.06 24.65
N GLU A 344 -22.31 4.88 24.11
CA GLU A 344 -20.96 4.32 24.14
C GLU A 344 -19.94 5.22 23.41
N TYR A 345 -20.32 5.77 22.26
CA TYR A 345 -19.47 6.67 21.48
C TYR A 345 -19.20 7.98 22.23
N PHE A 346 -20.23 8.56 22.88
CA PHE A 346 -20.07 9.76 23.70
C PHE A 346 -19.06 9.53 24.84
N GLN A 347 -19.17 8.39 25.54
CA GLN A 347 -18.22 8.03 26.60
C GLN A 347 -16.80 7.86 26.06
N MET A 348 -16.64 7.32 24.84
CA MET A 348 -15.35 7.25 24.16
C MET A 348 -14.77 8.65 23.90
N LEU A 349 -15.55 9.58 23.36
CA LEU A 349 -15.11 10.97 23.10
C LEU A 349 -14.69 11.69 24.39
N VAL A 350 -15.47 11.54 25.46
CA VAL A 350 -15.12 12.08 26.78
C VAL A 350 -13.82 11.45 27.29
N SER A 351 -13.64 10.13 27.15
CA SER A 351 -12.42 9.45 27.60
C SER A 351 -11.17 9.85 26.82
N ILE A 352 -11.31 10.22 25.54
CA ILE A 352 -10.23 10.79 24.71
C ILE A 352 -9.86 12.20 25.20
N GLY A 353 -10.79 12.93 25.83
CA GLY A 353 -10.54 14.26 26.38
C GLY A 353 -11.24 15.40 25.64
N TYR A 354 -12.18 15.12 24.73
CA TYR A 354 -12.97 16.17 24.08
C TYR A 354 -13.78 16.96 25.10
N THR A 355 -13.66 18.29 25.07
CA THR A 355 -14.43 19.21 25.93
C THR A 355 -15.59 19.87 25.20
N GLU A 356 -15.64 19.79 23.87
CA GLU A 356 -16.74 20.29 23.04
C GLU A 356 -17.24 19.14 22.15
N ILE A 357 -18.53 18.81 22.24
CA ILE A 357 -19.10 17.65 21.52
C ILE A 357 -20.47 18.02 20.94
N GLU A 358 -20.64 17.91 19.63
CA GLU A 358 -21.95 18.02 18.97
C GLU A 358 -22.68 16.68 19.00
N VAL A 359 -23.67 16.59 19.88
CA VAL A 359 -24.27 15.32 20.29
C VAL A 359 -25.45 14.89 19.42
N SER A 360 -26.12 15.84 18.77
CA SER A 360 -27.37 15.55 18.07
C SER A 360 -27.90 16.71 17.22
N PHE A 361 -28.93 16.40 16.42
CA PHE A 361 -29.87 17.36 15.85
C PHE A 361 -31.26 17.12 16.48
N PRO A 362 -31.52 17.60 17.71
CA PRO A 362 -32.66 17.16 18.52
C PRO A 362 -34.03 17.42 17.90
N ALA A 363 -34.16 18.51 17.16
CA ALA A 363 -35.43 18.89 16.54
C ALA A 363 -35.76 18.04 15.30
N ALA A 364 -34.80 17.34 14.71
CA ALA A 364 -35.00 16.57 13.48
C ALA A 364 -35.67 15.20 13.73
N SER A 365 -35.47 14.58 14.91
CA SER A 365 -36.13 13.31 15.24
C SER A 365 -36.26 13.09 16.75
N GLN A 366 -37.20 12.22 17.15
CA GLN A 366 -37.39 11.88 18.55
C GLN A 366 -36.19 11.13 19.14
N VAL A 367 -35.51 10.29 18.35
CA VAL A 367 -34.31 9.55 18.80
C VAL A 367 -33.18 10.50 19.21
N GLU A 368 -32.97 11.55 18.41
CA GLU A 368 -31.96 12.59 18.70
C GLU A 368 -32.31 13.38 19.97
N PHE A 369 -33.60 13.72 20.13
CA PHE A 369 -34.11 14.38 21.32
C PHE A 369 -33.91 13.51 22.57
N ASP A 370 -34.35 12.26 22.54
CA ASP A 370 -34.29 11.32 23.67
C ASP A 370 -32.84 11.02 24.08
N PHE A 371 -31.93 10.88 23.11
CA PHE A 371 -30.50 10.73 23.40
C PHE A 371 -29.94 11.95 24.15
N THR A 372 -30.28 13.16 23.69
CA THR A 372 -29.85 14.42 24.32
C THR A 372 -30.39 14.53 25.74
N ARG A 373 -31.68 14.22 25.95
CA ARG A 373 -32.30 14.18 27.28
C ARG A 373 -31.62 13.18 28.20
N ARG A 374 -31.37 11.96 27.72
CA ARG A 374 -30.69 10.90 28.48
C ARG A 374 -29.30 11.33 28.96
N LEU A 375 -28.52 12.04 28.13
CA LEU A 375 -27.22 12.57 28.53
C LEU A 375 -27.33 13.57 29.69
N ILE A 376 -28.33 14.43 29.67
CA ILE A 376 -28.50 15.50 30.67
C ILE A 376 -29.11 14.97 31.97
N GLU A 377 -30.09 14.08 31.86
CA GLU A 377 -30.86 13.57 32.99
C GLU A 377 -30.11 12.47 33.76
N THR A 378 -29.12 11.82 33.13
CA THR A 378 -28.28 10.83 33.82
C THR A 378 -27.17 11.54 34.62
N PRO A 379 -27.16 11.43 35.96
CA PRO A 379 -26.19 12.14 36.78
C PRO A 379 -24.74 11.76 36.43
N GLY A 380 -23.89 12.75 36.21
CA GLY A 380 -22.46 12.56 35.92
C GLY A 380 -22.14 12.04 34.52
N ALA A 381 -23.14 11.89 33.64
CA ALA A 381 -22.91 11.41 32.28
C ALA A 381 -22.13 12.42 31.43
N VAL A 382 -22.45 13.72 31.56
CA VAL A 382 -21.70 14.83 30.95
C VAL A 382 -20.81 15.45 32.03
N PRO A 383 -19.47 15.37 31.91
CA PRO A 383 -18.56 16.02 32.85
C PRO A 383 -18.70 17.56 32.87
N ASP A 384 -18.37 18.17 34.00
CA ASP A 384 -18.56 19.62 34.23
C ASP A 384 -17.78 20.53 33.27
N ASN A 385 -16.65 20.05 32.77
CA ASN A 385 -15.82 20.75 31.80
C ASN A 385 -16.27 20.55 30.35
N VAL A 386 -17.19 19.63 30.09
CA VAL A 386 -17.69 19.31 28.74
C VAL A 386 -18.91 20.17 28.41
N ARG A 387 -18.87 20.80 27.23
CA ARG A 387 -20.01 21.49 26.62
C ARG A 387 -20.58 20.63 25.50
N ILE A 388 -21.89 20.37 25.57
CA ILE A 388 -22.60 19.65 24.53
C ILE A 388 -23.26 20.63 23.56
N ARG A 389 -23.28 20.30 22.27
CA ARG A 389 -23.84 21.11 21.20
C ARG A 389 -25.00 20.42 20.51
N GLY A 390 -26.08 21.15 20.28
CA GLY A 390 -27.19 20.73 19.42
C GLY A 390 -27.26 21.57 18.14
N LEU A 391 -27.42 20.91 17.00
CA LEU A 391 -27.68 21.58 15.73
C LEU A 391 -29.16 21.98 15.61
N SER A 392 -29.43 23.15 15.04
CA SER A 392 -30.78 23.60 14.65
C SER A 392 -30.72 24.48 13.40
N PRO A 393 -31.69 24.42 12.47
CA PRO A 393 -31.82 25.43 11.44
C PRO A 393 -32.31 26.76 12.05
N THR A 394 -32.20 27.84 11.28
CA THR A 394 -32.77 29.17 11.61
C THR A 394 -34.30 29.18 11.50
N ARG A 395 -34.96 28.39 12.36
CA ARG A 395 -36.42 28.26 12.48
C ARG A 395 -36.81 28.21 13.95
N GLU A 396 -37.73 29.06 14.36
CA GLU A 396 -38.10 29.24 15.79
C GLU A 396 -38.62 27.95 16.45
N ASP A 397 -39.42 27.15 15.74
CA ASP A 397 -39.94 25.87 16.24
C ASP A 397 -38.82 24.84 16.50
N PHE A 398 -37.84 24.77 15.59
CA PHE A 398 -36.67 23.89 15.75
C PHE A 398 -35.72 24.39 16.84
N LEU A 399 -35.52 25.70 16.93
CA LEU A 399 -34.68 26.32 17.96
C LEU A 399 -35.27 26.07 19.35
N ALA A 400 -36.58 26.31 19.53
CA ALA A 400 -37.26 26.06 20.79
C ALA A 400 -37.12 24.59 21.24
N ARG A 401 -37.34 23.65 20.31
CA ARG A 401 -37.18 22.22 20.61
C ARG A 401 -35.74 21.82 20.91
N THR A 402 -34.76 22.47 20.30
CA THR A 402 -33.33 22.23 20.57
C THR A 402 -32.92 22.76 21.94
N VAL A 403 -33.41 23.95 22.32
CA VAL A 403 -33.24 24.51 23.68
C VAL A 403 -33.89 23.60 24.72
N GLU A 404 -35.11 23.12 24.46
CA GLU A 404 -35.82 22.17 25.31
C GLU A 404 -35.01 20.89 25.53
N ALA A 405 -34.47 20.31 24.45
CA ALA A 405 -33.62 19.12 24.53
C ALA A 405 -32.39 19.35 25.43
N LEU A 406 -31.75 20.52 25.32
CA LEU A 406 -30.52 20.86 26.04
C LEU A 406 -30.75 21.41 27.46
N ARG A 407 -32.00 21.64 27.85
CA ARG A 407 -32.35 22.27 29.13
C ARG A 407 -31.83 21.47 30.33
N GLY A 408 -31.06 22.12 31.20
CA GLY A 408 -30.48 21.52 32.40
C GLY A 408 -29.04 21.01 32.23
N ALA A 409 -28.47 21.07 31.03
CA ALA A 409 -27.04 20.89 30.83
C ALA A 409 -26.27 22.01 31.56
N LYS A 410 -25.15 21.71 32.24
CA LYS A 410 -24.33 22.75 32.88
C LYS A 410 -23.77 23.75 31.85
N ARG A 411 -23.34 23.24 30.70
CA ARG A 411 -22.78 24.00 29.57
C ARG A 411 -23.37 23.45 28.29
N ALA A 412 -24.01 24.32 27.51
CA ALA A 412 -24.55 23.95 26.20
C ALA A 412 -24.21 25.01 25.15
N SER A 413 -24.11 24.57 23.90
CA SER A 413 -24.12 25.45 22.74
C SER A 413 -25.19 25.05 21.75
N ILE A 414 -25.72 26.04 21.03
CA ILE A 414 -26.63 25.79 19.92
C ILE A 414 -25.92 26.24 18.66
N CYS A 415 -25.80 25.34 17.70
CA CYS A 415 -25.32 25.65 16.37
C CYS A 415 -26.51 25.91 15.47
N THR A 416 -26.69 27.17 15.08
CA THR A 416 -27.64 27.54 14.02
C THR A 416 -26.90 28.01 12.80
N TYR A 417 -27.46 27.82 11.60
CA TYR A 417 -26.72 28.08 10.37
C TYR A 417 -27.61 28.66 9.29
N ILE A 418 -26.98 29.37 8.35
CA ILE A 418 -27.61 29.80 7.11
C ILE A 418 -26.60 29.70 5.96
N CYS A 419 -27.13 29.51 4.75
CA CYS A 419 -26.30 29.51 3.56
C CYS A 419 -25.76 30.92 3.28
N THR A 420 -24.46 31.00 2.97
CA THR A 420 -23.77 32.26 2.66
C THR A 420 -23.23 32.34 1.23
N SER A 421 -23.36 31.28 0.45
CA SER A 421 -22.98 31.26 -0.96
C SER A 421 -24.08 31.87 -1.84
N ASP A 422 -23.73 32.88 -2.65
CA ASP A 422 -24.65 33.49 -3.62
C ASP A 422 -25.26 32.46 -4.57
N LYS A 423 -24.45 31.47 -4.95
CA LYS A 423 -24.87 30.38 -5.83
C LYS A 423 -25.99 29.56 -5.20
N GLN A 424 -25.84 29.18 -3.93
CA GLN A 424 -26.85 28.40 -3.22
C GLN A 424 -28.08 29.24 -2.86
N LEU A 425 -27.91 30.47 -2.39
CA LEU A 425 -29.02 31.40 -2.11
C LEU A 425 -29.92 31.59 -3.33
N LYS A 426 -29.33 31.74 -4.53
CA LYS A 426 -30.05 31.78 -5.80
C LYS A 426 -30.93 30.54 -6.02
N TYR A 427 -30.42 29.33 -5.74
CA TYR A 427 -31.19 28.09 -5.92
C TYR A 427 -32.26 27.88 -4.85
N GLN A 428 -32.06 28.44 -3.65
CA GLN A 428 -33.05 28.45 -2.56
C GLN A 428 -34.14 29.52 -2.76
N GLY A 429 -33.96 30.44 -3.71
CA GLY A 429 -34.87 31.57 -3.91
C GLY A 429 -34.79 32.62 -2.80
N PHE A 430 -33.64 32.74 -2.14
CA PHE A 430 -33.37 33.69 -1.06
C PHE A 430 -32.46 34.83 -1.53
N SER A 431 -32.73 36.05 -1.09
CA SER A 431 -31.80 37.18 -1.20
C SER A 431 -30.85 37.22 0.01
N ARG A 432 -29.72 37.95 -0.14
CA ARG A 432 -28.78 38.20 0.96
C ARG A 432 -29.47 38.90 2.14
N GLU A 433 -30.36 39.85 1.85
CA GLU A 433 -31.12 40.62 2.85
C GLU A 433 -32.09 39.71 3.61
N GLN A 434 -32.81 38.82 2.90
CA GLN A 434 -33.70 37.84 3.52
C GLN A 434 -32.94 36.86 4.41
N ALA A 435 -31.75 36.42 3.97
CA ALA A 435 -30.89 35.56 4.77
C ALA A 435 -30.46 36.27 6.08
N VAL A 436 -30.01 37.52 5.99
CA VAL A 436 -29.64 38.32 7.18
C VAL A 436 -30.84 38.54 8.10
N GLU A 437 -32.01 38.92 7.55
CA GLU A 437 -33.23 39.11 8.33
C GLU A 437 -33.61 37.84 9.10
N GLN A 438 -33.58 36.69 8.44
CA GLN A 438 -33.89 35.41 9.06
C GLN A 438 -32.87 35.00 10.12
N ALA A 439 -31.57 35.19 9.85
CA ALA A 439 -30.50 34.91 10.81
C ALA A 439 -30.65 35.78 12.07
N VAL A 440 -30.79 37.10 11.91
CA VAL A 440 -30.95 38.06 13.01
C VAL A 440 -32.21 37.78 13.81
N LYS A 441 -33.35 37.54 13.15
CA LYS A 441 -34.61 37.19 13.81
C LYS A 441 -34.46 35.93 14.66
N SER A 442 -33.90 34.87 14.07
CA SER A 442 -33.72 33.57 14.73
C SER A 442 -32.76 33.67 15.92
N VAL A 443 -31.67 34.42 15.78
CA VAL A 443 -30.68 34.62 16.85
C VAL A 443 -31.24 35.46 17.99
N ARG A 444 -32.04 36.51 17.71
CA ARG A 444 -32.74 37.28 18.75
C ARG A 444 -33.75 36.41 19.50
N PHE A 445 -34.52 35.59 18.79
CA PHE A 445 -35.42 34.63 19.41
C PHE A 445 -34.66 33.64 20.30
N LEU A 446 -33.59 33.04 19.77
CA LEU A 446 -32.74 32.10 20.50
C LEU A 446 -32.18 32.73 21.78
N ARG A 447 -31.66 33.96 21.69
CA ARG A 447 -31.18 34.73 22.84
C ARG A 447 -32.27 34.90 23.91
N SER A 448 -33.48 35.26 23.49
CA SER A 448 -34.62 35.49 24.41
C SER A 448 -35.08 34.24 25.18
N ILE A 449 -34.81 33.03 24.66
CA ILE A 449 -35.18 31.76 25.32
C ILE A 449 -33.97 31.04 25.95
N THR A 450 -32.78 31.66 25.90
CA THR A 450 -31.54 31.11 26.46
C THR A 450 -30.94 32.06 27.48
N LYS A 451 -29.92 32.86 27.12
CA LYS A 451 -29.17 33.66 28.09
C LYS A 451 -29.89 34.88 28.63
N ASP A 452 -30.93 35.37 27.94
CA ASP A 452 -31.77 36.47 28.44
C ASP A 452 -32.94 35.95 29.29
N ASP A 453 -33.28 34.65 29.20
CA ASP A 453 -34.30 34.03 30.05
C ASP A 453 -33.69 33.65 31.41
N PRO A 454 -34.12 34.25 32.54
CA PRO A 454 -33.47 34.03 33.82
C PRO A 454 -33.55 32.58 34.33
N GLU A 455 -34.62 31.86 34.00
CA GLU A 455 -34.78 30.47 34.42
C GLU A 455 -33.79 29.59 33.66
N SER A 456 -33.73 29.72 32.34
CA SER A 456 -32.81 29.02 31.44
C SER A 456 -31.35 29.35 31.76
N ALA A 457 -31.00 30.62 31.90
CA ALA A 457 -29.65 31.08 32.20
C ALA A 457 -29.15 30.68 33.60
N SER A 458 -30.07 30.44 34.56
CA SER A 458 -29.69 29.95 35.89
C SER A 458 -29.24 28.49 35.90
N MET A 459 -29.66 27.70 34.91
CA MET A 459 -29.37 26.27 34.82
C MET A 459 -28.24 25.96 33.85
N THR A 460 -28.11 26.72 32.77
CA THR A 460 -27.23 26.40 31.65
C THR A 460 -26.43 27.63 31.23
N ASP A 461 -25.11 27.46 31.18
CA ASP A 461 -24.23 28.41 30.51
C ASP A 461 -24.34 28.24 28.99
N TRP A 462 -25.06 29.15 28.34
CA TRP A 462 -25.39 29.11 26.92
C TRP A 462 -24.38 29.86 26.05
N THR A 463 -23.89 29.21 24.99
CA THR A 463 -23.12 29.86 23.91
C THR A 463 -23.77 29.62 22.55
N LEU A 464 -23.48 30.50 21.60
CA LEU A 464 -23.98 30.42 20.22
C LEU A 464 -22.84 30.06 19.27
N ALA A 465 -23.06 29.03 18.46
CA ALA A 465 -22.33 28.81 17.23
C ALA A 465 -23.21 29.19 16.03
N PHE A 466 -22.66 29.99 15.13
CA PHE A 466 -23.33 30.39 13.89
C PHE A 466 -22.57 29.86 12.68
N GLY A 467 -23.20 28.90 11.99
CA GLY A 467 -22.67 28.29 10.77
C GLY A 467 -22.86 29.18 9.55
N LEU A 468 -21.73 29.59 8.97
CA LEU A 468 -21.69 30.14 7.62
C LEU A 468 -21.62 28.97 6.64
N GLU A 469 -22.78 28.40 6.34
CA GLU A 469 -22.87 27.26 5.41
C GLU A 469 -22.40 27.71 4.02
N ALA A 470 -21.55 26.89 3.39
CA ALA A 470 -20.87 27.17 2.13
C ALA A 470 -20.03 28.45 2.14
N PHE A 471 -19.43 28.79 3.29
CA PHE A 471 -18.53 29.94 3.45
C PHE A 471 -17.42 29.99 2.38
N ASN A 472 -16.88 28.84 2.01
CA ASN A 472 -15.81 28.76 1.02
C ASN A 472 -16.21 29.19 -0.41
N GLU A 473 -17.51 29.25 -0.70
CA GLU A 473 -18.10 29.80 -1.92
C GLU A 473 -18.80 31.15 -1.66
N ALA A 474 -18.70 31.71 -0.45
CA ALA A 474 -19.34 32.97 -0.07
C ALA A 474 -18.49 34.18 -0.48
N SER A 475 -19.19 35.30 -0.69
CA SER A 475 -18.55 36.60 -0.85
C SER A 475 -18.05 37.09 0.51
N GLN A 476 -16.81 37.58 0.59
CA GLN A 476 -16.17 37.96 1.86
C GLN A 476 -16.91 39.09 2.57
N ASP A 477 -17.34 40.11 1.83
CA ASP A 477 -18.15 41.22 2.34
C ASP A 477 -19.46 40.73 2.98
N PHE A 478 -20.13 39.78 2.34
CA PHE A 478 -21.38 39.23 2.84
C PHE A 478 -21.17 38.36 4.08
N ALA A 479 -20.14 37.50 4.08
CA ALA A 479 -19.80 36.68 5.23
C ALA A 479 -19.48 37.52 6.47
N VAL A 480 -18.70 38.60 6.31
CA VAL A 480 -18.41 39.56 7.39
C VAL A 480 -19.70 40.25 7.84
N PHE A 481 -20.49 40.79 6.90
CA PHE A 481 -21.71 41.52 7.21
C PHE A 481 -22.72 40.69 8.01
N ILE A 482 -23.02 39.46 7.59
CA ILE A 482 -23.97 38.61 8.31
C ILE A 482 -23.42 38.18 9.68
N THR A 483 -22.10 37.96 9.79
CA THR A 483 -21.46 37.63 11.08
C THR A 483 -21.59 38.79 12.06
N GLU A 484 -21.36 40.03 11.61
CA GLU A 484 -21.53 41.24 12.42
C GLU A 484 -22.98 41.42 12.89
N ALA A 485 -23.94 41.25 11.98
CA ALA A 485 -25.36 41.31 12.32
C ALA A 485 -25.77 40.24 13.35
N VAL A 486 -25.22 39.03 13.24
CA VAL A 486 -25.45 37.94 14.19
C VAL A 486 -24.74 38.20 15.53
N LYS A 487 -23.51 38.75 15.52
CA LYS A 487 -22.78 39.17 16.72
C LYS A 487 -23.59 40.16 17.53
N GLU A 488 -24.17 41.17 16.87
CA GLU A 488 -25.05 42.16 17.50
C GLU A 488 -26.35 41.53 17.99
N ALA A 489 -27.01 40.71 17.17
CA ALA A 489 -28.26 40.03 17.53
C ALA A 489 -28.10 39.14 18.77
N TRP A 490 -26.98 38.40 18.86
CA TRP A 490 -26.65 37.59 20.03
C TRP A 490 -26.26 38.46 21.23
N GLY A 491 -25.71 39.66 21.00
CA GLY A 491 -25.08 40.45 22.06
C GLY A 491 -23.83 39.73 22.58
N ALA A 492 -22.92 39.37 21.68
CA ALA A 492 -21.67 38.72 22.04
C ALA A 492 -20.78 39.62 22.92
N THR A 493 -20.07 39.03 23.87
CA THR A 493 -19.07 39.70 24.70
C THR A 493 -17.74 38.94 24.65
N VAL A 494 -16.69 39.45 25.30
CA VAL A 494 -15.40 38.76 25.36
C VAL A 494 -15.51 37.45 26.16
N GLU A 495 -16.35 37.45 27.20
CA GLU A 495 -16.60 36.30 28.08
C GLU A 495 -17.55 35.28 27.44
N ASN A 496 -18.50 35.74 26.63
CA ASN A 496 -19.42 34.89 25.86
C ASN A 496 -19.38 35.30 24.37
N PRO A 497 -18.29 34.92 23.66
CA PRO A 497 -18.10 35.29 22.27
C PRO A 497 -19.00 34.45 21.36
N LEU A 498 -19.36 35.03 20.22
CA LEU A 498 -19.98 34.31 19.12
C LEU A 498 -18.98 33.31 18.53
N ILE A 499 -19.36 32.05 18.35
CA ILE A 499 -18.55 31.10 17.59
C ILE A 499 -18.98 31.19 16.12
N ALA A 500 -18.15 31.77 15.26
CA ALA A 500 -18.38 31.79 13.81
C ALA A 500 -17.80 30.52 13.19
N VAL A 501 -18.65 29.65 12.65
CA VAL A 501 -18.23 28.37 12.05
C VAL A 501 -18.07 28.56 10.55
N LEU A 502 -16.82 28.49 10.09
CA LEU A 502 -16.42 28.63 8.69
C LEU A 502 -16.31 27.24 8.07
N ALA A 503 -17.34 26.84 7.32
CA ALA A 503 -17.42 25.51 6.73
C ALA A 503 -16.90 25.47 5.28
N THR A 504 -16.14 24.44 4.93
CA THR A 504 -15.99 24.03 3.52
C THR A 504 -17.07 23.01 3.19
N SER A 505 -18.37 23.43 3.17
CA SER A 505 -19.51 22.52 2.93
C SER A 505 -19.29 21.60 1.73
N THR A 506 -18.59 22.09 0.72
CA THR A 506 -17.92 21.27 -0.29
C THR A 506 -16.53 21.85 -0.51
N GLU A 507 -15.48 21.05 -0.40
CA GLU A 507 -14.11 21.53 -0.64
C GLU A 507 -13.91 21.81 -2.15
N VAL A 508 -13.87 23.09 -2.56
CA VAL A 508 -13.81 23.48 -4.00
C VAL A 508 -12.47 24.05 -4.46
N ALA A 509 -11.58 24.44 -3.53
CA ALA A 509 -10.31 25.09 -3.83
C ALA A 509 -9.15 24.39 -3.11
N THR A 510 -7.92 24.86 -3.34
CA THR A 510 -6.75 24.40 -2.58
C THR A 510 -6.72 25.03 -1.17
N PRO A 511 -6.11 24.35 -0.17
CA PRO A 511 -6.10 24.81 1.23
C PRO A 511 -5.63 26.25 1.46
N ASN A 512 -4.63 26.69 0.69
CA ASN A 512 -4.09 28.05 0.80
C ASN A 512 -5.12 29.14 0.45
N VAL A 513 -6.09 28.84 -0.41
CA VAL A 513 -7.17 29.78 -0.76
C VAL A 513 -8.12 29.93 0.41
N PHE A 514 -8.47 28.84 1.09
CA PHE A 514 -9.28 28.88 2.30
C PHE A 514 -8.56 29.60 3.43
N ALA A 515 -7.25 29.37 3.61
CA ALA A 515 -6.46 30.11 4.58
C ALA A 515 -6.44 31.64 4.30
N ASP A 516 -6.33 32.04 3.02
CA ASP A 516 -6.45 33.45 2.63
C ASP A 516 -7.84 34.00 2.96
N GLN A 517 -8.93 33.26 2.72
CA GLN A 517 -10.29 33.65 3.10
C GLN A 517 -10.43 33.81 4.62
N VAL A 518 -9.91 32.88 5.41
CA VAL A 518 -9.98 32.93 6.88
C VAL A 518 -9.21 34.15 7.41
N GLU A 519 -8.01 34.42 6.90
CA GLU A 519 -7.20 35.56 7.35
C GLU A 519 -7.85 36.90 6.95
N LEU A 520 -8.39 37.01 5.72
CA LEU A 520 -9.13 38.20 5.28
C LEU A 520 -10.40 38.42 6.09
N PHE A 521 -11.17 37.36 6.33
CA PHE A 521 -12.38 37.39 7.16
C PHE A 521 -12.04 37.89 8.57
N HIS A 522 -11.07 37.24 9.24
CA HIS A 522 -10.62 37.62 10.57
C HIS A 522 -10.19 39.10 10.65
N ASN A 523 -9.41 39.57 9.68
CA ASN A 523 -8.91 40.95 9.66
C ASN A 523 -10.00 42.00 9.37
N SER A 524 -11.15 41.57 8.85
CA SER A 524 -12.27 42.45 8.48
C SER A 524 -13.33 42.58 9.58
N LEU A 525 -13.25 41.75 10.63
CA LEU A 525 -14.17 41.80 11.76
C LEU A 525 -13.91 43.02 12.66
N THR A 526 -14.98 43.59 13.18
CA THR A 526 -14.96 44.59 14.26
C THR A 526 -15.06 43.89 15.61
N GLU A 527 -14.28 44.35 16.59
CA GLU A 527 -14.19 43.71 17.92
C GLU A 527 -13.95 42.19 17.82
N PRO A 528 -12.90 41.75 17.08
CA PRO A 528 -12.65 40.34 16.80
C PRO A 528 -12.50 39.48 18.06
N GLU A 529 -12.14 40.06 19.20
CA GLU A 529 -12.10 39.40 20.50
C GLU A 529 -13.46 38.86 20.99
N LYS A 530 -14.58 39.36 20.43
CA LYS A 530 -15.94 38.88 20.69
C LYS A 530 -16.38 37.76 19.75
N ILE A 531 -15.51 37.34 18.82
CA ILE A 531 -15.77 36.27 17.87
C ILE A 531 -14.68 35.20 17.99
N ARG A 532 -15.10 33.95 18.11
CA ARG A 532 -14.22 32.80 17.99
C ARG A 532 -14.43 32.13 16.64
N ILE A 533 -13.39 32.05 15.84
CA ILE A 533 -13.45 31.36 14.54
C ILE A 533 -13.26 29.86 14.76
N SER A 534 -14.24 29.09 14.30
CA SER A 534 -14.24 27.62 14.26
C SER A 534 -14.18 27.16 12.82
N LEU A 535 -13.28 26.23 12.50
CA LEU A 535 -13.15 25.65 11.16
C LEU A 535 -13.94 24.35 11.09
N HIS A 536 -14.74 24.18 10.05
CA HIS A 536 -15.46 22.91 9.78
C HIS A 536 -15.15 22.43 8.36
N PRO A 537 -13.94 21.92 8.10
CA PRO A 537 -13.55 21.53 6.75
C PRO A 537 -14.01 20.12 6.40
N HIS A 538 -14.67 19.98 5.24
CA HIS A 538 -14.84 18.69 4.56
C HIS A 538 -13.64 18.37 3.66
N ASN A 539 -13.65 17.16 3.09
CA ASN A 539 -12.49 16.55 2.44
C ASN A 539 -12.71 16.21 0.95
N ASP A 540 -13.60 16.90 0.23
CA ASP A 540 -13.98 16.57 -1.16
C ASP A 540 -12.79 16.59 -2.16
N ARG A 541 -11.70 17.32 -1.87
CA ARG A 541 -10.46 17.34 -2.67
C ARG A 541 -9.31 16.60 -1.99
N GLY A 542 -9.59 15.89 -0.90
CA GLY A 542 -8.59 15.16 -0.12
C GLY A 542 -7.66 16.06 0.68
N CYS A 543 -8.05 17.32 0.96
CA CYS A 543 -7.20 18.29 1.62
C CYS A 543 -7.72 18.79 2.98
N GLY A 544 -8.74 18.17 3.57
CA GLY A 544 -9.39 18.65 4.80
C GLY A 544 -8.42 18.91 5.97
N ILE A 545 -7.43 18.03 6.17
CA ILE A 545 -6.38 18.20 7.19
C ILE A 545 -5.55 19.47 6.93
N ALA A 546 -5.05 19.64 5.70
CA ALA A 546 -4.27 20.82 5.34
C ALA A 546 -5.12 22.10 5.40
N THR A 547 -6.39 22.03 4.99
CA THR A 547 -7.35 23.14 5.08
C THR A 547 -7.55 23.59 6.53
N ALA A 548 -7.64 22.65 7.48
CA ALA A 548 -7.70 22.98 8.91
C ALA A 548 -6.40 23.58 9.44
N GLU A 549 -5.24 22.96 9.20
CA GLU A 549 -3.94 23.45 9.71
C GLU A 549 -3.63 24.85 9.20
N LEU A 550 -3.84 25.12 7.91
CA LEU A 550 -3.59 26.45 7.34
C LEU A 550 -4.63 27.48 7.83
N GLY A 551 -5.88 27.08 8.06
CA GLY A 551 -6.89 27.95 8.66
C GLY A 551 -6.57 28.32 10.12
N LEU A 552 -5.97 27.40 10.88
CA LEU A 552 -5.46 27.69 12.23
C LEU A 552 -4.32 28.70 12.17
N LEU A 553 -3.37 28.52 11.25
CA LEU A 553 -2.33 29.52 11.00
C LEU A 553 -2.93 30.88 10.60
N ALA A 554 -4.03 30.90 9.84
CA ALA A 554 -4.71 32.12 9.42
C ALA A 554 -5.38 32.90 10.57
N GLY A 555 -5.64 32.27 11.71
CA GLY A 555 -6.17 32.93 12.92
C GLY A 555 -7.39 32.25 13.54
N ALA A 556 -7.77 31.05 13.07
CA ALA A 556 -8.79 30.27 13.75
C ALA A 556 -8.27 29.65 15.06
N GLY A 557 -9.17 29.49 16.04
CA GLY A 557 -8.83 28.94 17.37
C GLY A 557 -9.58 27.65 17.72
N MET A 558 -10.42 27.16 16.81
CA MET A 558 -11.27 25.99 17.03
C MET A 558 -11.41 25.20 15.73
N VAL A 559 -11.50 23.86 15.84
CA VAL A 559 -11.71 22.95 14.71
C VAL A 559 -12.81 21.95 15.05
N GLU A 560 -13.68 21.72 14.08
CA GLU A 560 -14.77 20.76 14.10
C GLU A 560 -14.48 19.65 13.10
N GLY A 561 -14.62 18.41 13.54
CA GLY A 561 -14.43 17.25 12.68
C GLY A 561 -14.83 15.96 13.35
N CYS A 562 -14.39 14.84 12.78
CA CYS A 562 -14.70 13.52 13.29
C CYS A 562 -13.44 12.68 13.52
N LEU A 563 -13.55 11.65 14.36
CA LEU A 563 -12.56 10.60 14.42
C LEU A 563 -12.42 9.93 13.05
N PHE A 564 -11.18 9.77 12.58
CA PHE A 564 -10.84 9.11 11.31
C PHE A 564 -11.52 9.71 10.08
N GLY A 565 -11.94 10.97 10.15
CA GLY A 565 -12.53 11.71 9.05
C GLY A 565 -13.93 11.24 8.64
N ASN A 566 -14.73 10.65 9.55
CA ASN A 566 -16.13 10.34 9.24
C ASN A 566 -16.95 11.60 8.91
N GLY A 567 -17.99 11.48 8.07
CA GLY A 567 -18.87 12.58 7.70
C GLY A 567 -19.43 12.42 6.29
N GLU A 568 -20.20 13.42 5.85
CA GLU A 568 -20.82 13.42 4.53
C GLU A 568 -19.82 13.27 3.37
N ARG A 569 -20.16 12.46 2.37
CA ARG A 569 -19.40 12.22 1.12
C ARG A 569 -17.96 11.74 1.35
N CYS A 570 -17.00 12.66 1.33
CA CYS A 570 -15.57 12.41 1.53
C CYS A 570 -15.14 12.58 2.99
N GLY A 571 -16.09 12.94 3.87
CA GLY A 571 -15.88 13.05 5.30
C GLY A 571 -15.59 14.48 5.78
N ASN A 572 -15.62 14.64 7.10
CA ASN A 572 -15.03 15.78 7.78
C ASN A 572 -13.51 15.64 7.85
N VAL A 573 -12.84 16.69 8.32
CA VAL A 573 -11.44 16.58 8.72
C VAL A 573 -11.24 15.53 9.82
N ASP A 574 -10.16 14.76 9.68
CA ASP A 574 -9.75 13.74 10.64
C ASP A 574 -9.08 14.38 11.86
N LEU A 575 -9.81 14.39 12.99
CA LEU A 575 -9.33 14.96 14.25
C LEU A 575 -8.18 14.15 14.87
N VAL A 576 -8.11 12.84 14.59
CA VAL A 576 -7.01 11.99 15.09
C VAL A 576 -5.71 12.40 14.39
N ALA A 577 -5.76 12.54 13.06
CA ALA A 577 -4.62 12.95 12.28
C ALA A 577 -4.14 14.37 12.66
N LEU A 578 -5.07 15.33 12.80
CA LEU A 578 -4.72 16.69 13.23
C LEU A 578 -4.06 16.73 14.61
N ALA A 579 -4.62 16.03 15.60
CA ALA A 579 -4.06 15.98 16.93
C ALA A 579 -2.65 15.37 16.95
N LEU A 580 -2.43 14.29 16.20
CA LEU A 580 -1.13 13.61 16.13
C LEU A 580 -0.10 14.35 15.25
N ASN A 581 -0.55 15.18 14.29
CA ASN A 581 0.31 16.13 13.60
C ASN A 581 0.91 17.15 14.59
N LEU A 582 0.11 17.65 15.54
CA LEU A 582 0.62 18.51 16.61
C LEU A 582 1.56 17.74 17.55
N TYR A 583 1.15 16.55 17.99
CA TYR A 583 1.92 15.71 18.91
C TYR A 583 3.33 15.41 18.36
N SER A 584 3.42 14.96 17.11
CA SER A 584 4.71 14.63 16.47
C SER A 584 5.63 15.85 16.29
N ARG A 585 5.08 17.08 16.37
CA ARG A 585 5.83 18.34 16.34
C ARG A 585 6.07 18.95 17.74
N GLY A 586 5.82 18.19 18.80
CA GLY A 586 6.10 18.59 20.18
C GLY A 586 5.04 19.49 20.81
N ILE A 587 3.84 19.57 20.22
CA ILE A 587 2.70 20.31 20.78
C ILE A 587 1.71 19.29 21.34
N HIS A 588 1.52 19.30 22.66
CA HIS A 588 0.56 18.40 23.31
C HIS A 588 -0.87 18.71 22.81
N PRO A 589 -1.61 17.75 22.24
CA PRO A 589 -2.90 18.02 21.60
C PRO A 589 -4.05 18.19 22.60
N GLY A 590 -3.86 17.83 23.89
CA GLY A 590 -4.93 17.85 24.88
C GLY A 590 -5.93 16.70 24.71
N LEU A 591 -5.62 15.74 23.83
CA LEU A 591 -6.39 14.52 23.57
C LEU A 591 -5.50 13.29 23.77
N ASP A 592 -6.06 12.21 24.29
CA ASP A 592 -5.37 10.95 24.56
C ASP A 592 -5.63 9.91 23.47
N PHE A 593 -4.57 9.59 22.71
CA PHE A 593 -4.55 8.53 21.69
C PHE A 593 -3.55 7.42 22.03
N SER A 594 -3.18 7.27 23.31
CA SER A 594 -2.22 6.26 23.79
C SER A 594 -2.64 4.81 23.54
N ASN A 595 -3.92 4.58 23.19
CA ASN A 595 -4.41 3.29 22.72
C ASN A 595 -5.28 3.46 21.47
N ILE A 596 -4.65 3.95 20.40
CA ILE A 596 -5.32 4.26 19.13
C ILE A 596 -6.02 3.04 18.51
N SER A 597 -5.47 1.84 18.74
CA SER A 597 -6.02 0.58 18.24
C SER A 597 -7.38 0.26 18.86
N VAL A 598 -7.57 0.49 20.16
CA VAL A 598 -8.86 0.30 20.84
C VAL A 598 -9.87 1.36 20.37
N ILE A 599 -9.45 2.61 20.20
CA ILE A 599 -10.31 3.69 19.69
C ILE A 599 -10.79 3.33 18.27
N ARG A 600 -9.89 2.91 17.39
CA ARG A 600 -10.21 2.45 16.04
C ARG A 600 -11.20 1.28 16.06
N GLN A 601 -10.96 0.24 16.86
CA GLN A 601 -11.85 -0.93 16.93
C GLN A 601 -13.26 -0.54 17.41
N LYS A 602 -13.37 0.35 18.40
CA LYS A 602 -14.67 0.86 18.85
C LYS A 602 -15.36 1.66 17.76
N PHE A 603 -14.64 2.56 17.10
CA PHE A 603 -15.15 3.32 15.96
C PHE A 603 -15.70 2.42 14.86
N GLU A 604 -14.92 1.44 14.38
CA GLU A 604 -15.31 0.55 13.29
C GLU A 604 -16.51 -0.32 13.68
N ARG A 605 -16.54 -0.84 14.91
CA ARG A 605 -17.67 -1.63 15.43
C ARG A 605 -18.95 -0.81 15.55
N LEU A 606 -18.86 0.43 16.05
CA LEU A 606 -20.03 1.28 16.28
C LEU A 606 -20.60 1.81 14.97
N THR A 607 -19.75 2.31 14.08
CA THR A 607 -20.16 2.96 12.82
C THR A 607 -20.40 1.97 11.67
N GLY A 608 -19.80 0.79 11.72
CA GLY A 608 -19.75 -0.16 10.60
C GLY A 608 -18.82 0.27 9.47
N LEU A 609 -18.09 1.39 9.61
CA LEU A 609 -17.08 1.83 8.67
C LEU A 609 -15.73 1.14 8.96
N THR A 610 -14.85 1.13 7.96
CA THR A 610 -13.47 0.63 8.13
C THR A 610 -12.50 1.79 7.99
N VAL A 611 -11.60 1.95 8.96
CA VAL A 611 -10.52 2.93 8.85
C VAL A 611 -9.54 2.44 7.78
N SER A 612 -9.22 3.31 6.82
CA SER A 612 -8.29 2.97 5.74
C SER A 612 -6.98 2.41 6.30
N GLN A 613 -6.46 1.35 5.67
CA GLN A 613 -5.17 0.76 6.06
C GLN A 613 -4.02 1.76 5.98
N ARG A 614 -4.19 2.87 5.25
CA ARG A 614 -3.20 3.96 5.11
C ARG A 614 -3.63 5.26 5.78
N ALA A 615 -4.69 5.25 6.60
CA ALA A 615 -5.06 6.42 7.38
C ALA A 615 -3.87 6.86 8.26
N PRO A 616 -3.52 8.15 8.31
CA PRO A 616 -2.40 8.63 9.13
C PRO A 616 -2.50 8.12 10.57
N TYR A 617 -1.38 7.63 11.10
CA TYR A 617 -1.21 7.10 12.46
C TYR A 617 -2.01 5.84 12.83
N ALA A 618 -3.29 5.75 12.45
CA ALA A 618 -4.19 4.67 12.87
C ALA A 618 -4.33 3.52 11.86
N GLY A 619 -3.95 3.76 10.60
CA GLY A 619 -3.99 2.77 9.55
C GLY A 619 -3.01 1.64 9.81
N GLU A 620 -3.40 0.41 9.44
CA GLU A 620 -2.58 -0.79 9.62
C GLU A 620 -1.15 -0.63 9.08
N PHE A 621 -0.99 0.09 7.97
CA PHE A 621 0.28 0.28 7.28
C PHE A 621 0.92 1.64 7.58
N ALA A 622 0.31 2.49 8.40
CA ALA A 622 0.72 3.88 8.59
C ALA A 622 2.11 4.01 9.24
N LEU A 623 2.44 3.09 10.15
CA LEU A 623 3.70 3.05 10.89
C LEU A 623 4.53 1.79 10.61
N GLN A 624 4.18 1.01 9.57
CA GLN A 624 4.86 -0.23 9.23
C GLN A 624 5.93 -0.04 8.14
N ALA A 625 7.00 -0.83 8.21
CA ALA A 625 8.07 -0.84 7.20
C ALA A 625 8.14 -2.18 6.47
N PHE A 626 7.87 -2.19 5.16
CA PHE A 626 7.91 -3.41 4.33
C PHE A 626 9.29 -3.71 3.74
N SER A 627 10.14 -2.70 3.58
CA SER A 627 11.47 -2.83 3.00
C SER A 627 12.48 -3.29 4.06
N GLY A 628 13.27 -4.33 3.74
CA GLY A 628 14.33 -4.81 4.62
C GLY A 628 15.40 -3.74 4.94
N SER A 629 15.64 -2.79 4.03
CA SER A 629 16.57 -1.68 4.29
C SER A 629 16.00 -0.69 5.32
N HIS A 630 14.70 -0.38 5.24
CA HIS A 630 14.01 0.50 6.19
C HIS A 630 13.96 -0.16 7.58
N GLN A 631 13.58 -1.44 7.65
CA GLN A 631 13.57 -2.19 8.90
C GLN A 631 14.96 -2.23 9.57
N ASN A 632 16.02 -2.42 8.78
CA ASN A 632 17.39 -2.44 9.31
C ASN A 632 17.81 -1.11 9.92
N ILE A 633 17.50 0.03 9.28
CA ILE A 633 17.87 1.34 9.84
C ILE A 633 17.01 1.72 11.04
N ILE A 634 15.71 1.37 11.03
CA ILE A 634 14.81 1.52 12.19
C ILE A 634 15.40 0.76 13.38
N ARG A 635 15.77 -0.52 13.19
CA ARG A 635 16.36 -1.35 14.25
C ARG A 635 17.62 -0.73 14.86
N LYS A 636 18.50 -0.16 14.03
CA LYS A 636 19.72 0.51 14.50
C LYS A 636 19.39 1.77 15.30
N GLY A 637 18.44 2.57 14.83
CA GLY A 637 17.98 3.76 15.55
C GLY A 637 17.41 3.41 16.93
N ILE A 638 16.54 2.40 17.00
CA ILE A 638 15.95 1.94 18.27
C ILE A 638 17.02 1.41 19.23
N ALA A 639 17.95 0.59 18.74
CA ALA A 639 19.06 0.07 19.56
C ALA A 639 19.90 1.20 20.16
N TRP A 640 20.32 2.17 19.33
CA TRP A 640 21.06 3.35 19.79
C TRP A 640 20.28 4.16 20.83
N ARG A 641 18.97 4.33 20.63
CA ARG A 641 18.11 5.06 21.56
C ARG A 641 18.03 4.34 22.91
N ASN A 642 17.93 3.02 22.92
CA ASN A 642 17.88 2.21 24.13
C ASN A 642 19.21 2.25 24.90
N GLU A 643 20.35 2.14 24.21
CA GLU A 643 21.67 2.32 24.82
C GLU A 643 21.79 3.70 25.48
N ALA A 644 21.33 4.77 24.81
CA ALA A 644 21.33 6.11 25.37
C ALA A 644 20.43 6.22 26.63
N LEU A 645 19.26 5.57 26.65
CA LEU A 645 18.38 5.50 27.82
C LEU A 645 19.05 4.80 29.01
N GLU A 646 19.74 3.69 28.77
CA GLU A 646 20.48 2.93 29.79
C GLU A 646 21.62 3.76 30.40
N GLU A 647 22.23 4.63 29.61
CA GLU A 647 23.22 5.63 30.07
C GLU A 647 22.59 6.83 30.80
N GLY A 648 21.27 6.84 31.01
CA GLY A 648 20.53 7.93 31.67
C GLY A 648 20.30 9.16 30.80
N LYS A 649 20.48 9.05 29.47
CA LYS A 649 20.18 10.13 28.52
C LYS A 649 18.74 9.96 28.02
N ASN A 650 18.04 11.06 27.74
CA ASN A 650 16.71 11.03 27.13
C ASN A 650 16.75 11.69 25.74
N PRO A 651 17.19 10.97 24.69
CA PRO A 651 17.29 11.53 23.35
C PRO A 651 15.90 11.83 22.75
N ILE A 652 15.84 12.88 21.93
CA ILE A 652 14.66 13.20 21.10
C ILE A 652 14.40 12.01 20.15
N TRP A 653 13.13 11.76 19.84
CA TRP A 653 12.77 10.76 18.84
C TRP A 653 13.32 11.15 17.45
N ASP A 654 14.30 10.39 16.97
CA ASP A 654 14.98 10.60 15.69
C ASP A 654 15.22 9.24 15.00
N ILE A 655 14.13 8.51 14.78
CA ILE A 655 14.17 7.18 14.15
C ILE A 655 13.74 7.31 12.69
N PRO A 656 14.60 6.98 11.71
CA PRO A 656 14.27 7.10 10.30
C PRO A 656 12.98 6.36 9.94
N TYR A 657 12.14 6.98 9.09
CA TYR A 657 10.85 6.47 8.60
C TYR A 657 9.72 6.35 9.65
N LEU A 658 9.97 6.59 10.94
CA LEU A 658 8.93 6.62 11.97
C LEU A 658 8.71 8.06 12.45
N PRO A 659 7.58 8.71 12.10
CA PRO A 659 7.35 10.12 12.42
C PRO A 659 7.13 10.42 13.91
N LEU A 660 6.84 9.38 14.70
CA LEU A 660 6.69 9.37 16.15
C LEU A 660 7.00 7.96 16.68
N ASP A 661 7.09 7.81 18.01
CA ASP A 661 7.22 6.49 18.65
C ASP A 661 5.88 5.74 18.62
N PRO A 662 5.77 4.60 17.92
CA PRO A 662 4.51 3.86 17.85
C PRO A 662 4.04 3.36 19.21
N GLU A 663 4.95 3.18 20.18
CA GLU A 663 4.59 2.80 21.54
C GLU A 663 3.82 3.91 22.27
N ASP A 664 4.03 5.19 21.91
CA ASP A 664 3.23 6.33 22.41
C ASP A 664 1.74 6.20 22.04
N LEU A 665 1.42 5.41 21.01
CA LEU A 665 0.05 5.12 20.55
C LEU A 665 -0.43 3.72 20.97
N GLY A 666 0.36 3.00 21.75
CA GLY A 666 0.07 1.63 22.18
C GLY A 666 0.27 0.61 21.06
N ILE A 667 1.08 0.93 20.04
CA ILE A 667 1.45 0.02 18.95
C ILE A 667 2.84 -0.55 19.24
N PRO A 668 2.94 -1.84 19.59
CA PRO A 668 4.23 -2.47 19.85
C PRO A 668 5.16 -2.41 18.63
N LEU A 669 6.45 -2.15 18.86
CA LEU A 669 7.47 -2.10 17.80
C LEU A 669 7.58 -3.42 17.00
N ASP A 670 7.18 -4.55 17.57
CA ASP A 670 7.20 -5.85 16.90
C ASP A 670 6.16 -5.95 15.77
N GLN A 671 5.10 -5.14 15.80
CA GLN A 671 4.09 -5.07 14.75
C GLN A 671 4.54 -4.24 13.54
N ILE A 672 5.69 -3.54 13.66
CA ILE A 672 6.26 -2.70 12.61
C ILE A 672 7.15 -3.52 11.65
N ILE A 673 7.82 -4.55 12.18
CA ILE A 673 8.81 -5.35 11.45
C ILE A 673 8.12 -6.61 10.90
N ARG A 674 7.72 -6.55 9.63
CA ARG A 674 7.12 -7.69 8.93
C ARG A 674 8.14 -8.57 8.22
N VAL A 675 7.81 -9.85 8.08
CA VAL A 675 8.65 -10.84 7.39
C VAL A 675 8.02 -11.18 6.04
N ASN A 676 8.66 -10.73 4.98
CA ASN A 676 8.27 -10.99 3.60
C ASN A 676 9.47 -11.46 2.78
N SER A 677 9.26 -11.77 1.50
CA SER A 677 10.32 -12.24 0.60
C SER A 677 11.46 -11.23 0.41
N GLN A 678 11.25 -9.94 0.73
CA GLN A 678 12.25 -8.89 0.59
C GLN A 678 13.03 -8.58 1.90
N SER A 679 12.49 -8.97 3.07
CA SER A 679 13.04 -8.64 4.40
C SER A 679 13.64 -9.83 5.14
N GLY A 680 13.51 -11.05 4.59
CA GLY A 680 13.70 -12.33 5.29
C GLY A 680 14.94 -12.45 6.18
N LYS A 681 16.11 -11.94 5.78
CA LYS A 681 17.35 -12.03 6.60
C LYS A 681 17.30 -11.19 7.88
N ALA A 682 16.93 -9.91 7.77
CA ALA A 682 16.99 -8.97 8.89
C ALA A 682 15.86 -9.20 9.88
N ALA A 683 14.66 -9.50 9.36
CA ALA A 683 13.47 -9.76 10.18
C ALA A 683 13.60 -11.08 10.96
N ALA A 684 14.11 -12.14 10.35
CA ALA A 684 14.26 -13.45 11.01
C ALA A 684 15.26 -13.43 12.18
N THR A 685 16.39 -12.73 12.01
CA THR A 685 17.39 -12.55 13.08
C THR A 685 16.79 -11.78 14.27
N TRP A 686 16.03 -10.74 13.98
CA TRP A 686 15.40 -9.91 15.00
C TRP A 686 14.33 -10.67 15.80
N ILE A 687 13.52 -11.49 15.13
CA ILE A 687 12.50 -12.33 15.78
C ILE A 687 13.14 -13.33 16.74
N LEU A 688 14.23 -14.00 16.33
CA LEU A 688 14.94 -14.96 17.20
C LEU A 688 15.56 -14.29 18.42
N HIS A 689 16.21 -13.14 18.24
CA HIS A 689 16.76 -12.37 19.35
C HIS A 689 15.67 -11.92 20.33
N ARG A 690 14.55 -11.37 19.84
CA ARG A 690 13.48 -10.85 20.71
C ARG A 690 12.68 -11.96 21.41
N ARG A 691 12.39 -13.07 20.72
CA ARG A 691 11.55 -14.16 21.26
C ARG A 691 12.35 -15.15 22.11
N TRP A 692 13.58 -15.47 21.70
CA TRP A 692 14.41 -16.49 22.33
C TRP A 692 15.67 -15.93 23.01
N GLY A 693 16.00 -14.65 22.82
CA GLY A 693 17.27 -14.10 23.31
C GLY A 693 18.48 -14.71 22.58
N LEU A 694 18.29 -15.24 21.36
CA LEU A 694 19.32 -15.98 20.63
C LEU A 694 19.99 -15.10 19.57
N ASP A 695 21.30 -14.90 19.70
CA ASP A 695 22.14 -14.30 18.67
C ASP A 695 22.69 -15.38 17.75
N ILE A 696 22.25 -15.37 16.50
CA ILE A 696 22.74 -16.32 15.49
C ILE A 696 23.95 -15.74 14.72
N PRO A 697 25.01 -16.51 14.44
CA PRO A 697 26.18 -16.07 13.66
C PRO A 697 25.83 -15.60 12.25
N ALA A 698 26.65 -14.70 11.68
CA ALA A 698 26.41 -14.09 10.36
C ALA A 698 26.18 -15.12 9.23
N GLU A 699 26.86 -16.26 9.27
CA GLU A 699 26.70 -17.34 8.30
C GLU A 699 25.33 -18.03 8.42
N LEU A 700 24.88 -18.31 9.65
CA LEU A 700 23.56 -18.86 9.93
C LEU A 700 22.45 -17.86 9.60
N GLN A 701 22.67 -16.55 9.83
CA GLN A 701 21.73 -15.51 9.38
C GLN A 701 21.50 -15.56 7.86
N VAL A 702 22.56 -15.84 7.09
CA VAL A 702 22.46 -15.98 5.63
C VAL A 702 21.72 -17.26 5.24
N ASP A 703 22.06 -18.41 5.85
CA ASP A 703 21.37 -19.68 5.57
C ASP A 703 19.87 -19.61 5.93
N PHE A 704 19.56 -19.11 7.13
CA PHE A 704 18.19 -19.01 7.62
C PHE A 704 17.38 -17.96 6.87
N GLY A 705 17.99 -16.80 6.57
CA GLY A 705 17.36 -15.75 5.78
C GLY A 705 16.90 -16.23 4.40
N ARG A 706 17.69 -17.10 3.73
CA ARG A 706 17.28 -17.71 2.45
C ARG A 706 16.08 -18.64 2.62
N ARG A 707 16.03 -19.44 3.69
CA ARG A 707 14.90 -20.35 3.96
C ARG A 707 13.61 -19.57 4.21
N VAL A 708 13.70 -18.49 4.98
CA VAL A 708 12.57 -17.57 5.22
C VAL A 708 12.09 -16.95 3.92
N GLN A 709 13.01 -16.48 3.08
CA GLN A 709 12.67 -15.95 1.75
C GLN A 709 11.95 -16.99 0.89
N MET A 710 12.49 -18.21 0.79
CA MET A 710 11.88 -19.31 0.03
C MET A 710 10.48 -19.66 0.54
N MET A 711 10.25 -19.65 1.86
CA MET A 711 8.92 -19.91 2.44
C MET A 711 7.94 -18.79 2.08
N CYS A 712 8.35 -17.52 2.17
CA CYS A 712 7.53 -16.38 1.75
C CYS A 712 7.16 -16.45 0.26
N GLU A 713 8.13 -16.79 -0.60
CA GLU A 713 7.94 -16.96 -2.05
C GLU A 713 6.99 -18.12 -2.36
N ALA A 714 7.17 -19.28 -1.71
CA ALA A 714 6.33 -20.45 -1.91
C ALA A 714 4.89 -20.24 -1.45
N LEU A 715 4.68 -19.47 -0.38
CA LEU A 715 3.35 -19.16 0.14
C LEU A 715 2.70 -17.94 -0.54
N ALA A 716 3.47 -17.18 -1.33
CA ALA A 716 3.05 -15.91 -1.92
C ALA A 716 2.44 -14.91 -0.91
N ARG A 717 2.92 -14.94 0.34
CA ARG A 717 2.47 -14.05 1.42
C ARG A 717 3.56 -13.85 2.47
N GLU A 718 3.33 -12.88 3.34
CA GLU A 718 4.10 -12.71 4.56
C GLU A 718 3.90 -13.89 5.51
N ILE A 719 4.91 -14.18 6.32
CA ILE A 719 4.86 -15.22 7.33
C ILE A 719 4.86 -14.61 8.73
N THR A 720 4.09 -15.21 9.63
CA THR A 720 3.95 -14.77 11.01
C THR A 720 5.23 -15.03 11.81
N HIS A 721 5.40 -14.37 12.95
CA HIS A 721 6.53 -14.63 13.85
C HIS A 721 6.60 -16.11 14.27
N GLN A 722 5.44 -16.74 14.51
CA GLN A 722 5.41 -18.16 14.85
C GLN A 722 5.83 -19.04 13.68
N GLU A 723 5.47 -18.69 12.44
CA GLU A 723 5.94 -19.42 11.26
C GLU A 723 7.44 -19.31 11.05
N VAL A 724 8.05 -18.16 11.35
CA VAL A 724 9.52 -18.00 11.35
C VAL A 724 10.16 -18.92 12.39
N ILE A 725 9.63 -18.94 13.61
CA ILE A 725 10.15 -19.81 14.68
C ILE A 725 10.00 -21.29 14.30
N ASN A 726 8.82 -21.70 13.83
CA ASN A 726 8.58 -23.06 13.38
C ASN A 726 9.52 -23.47 12.24
N LEU A 727 9.82 -22.54 11.32
CA LEU A 727 10.78 -22.78 10.24
C LEU A 727 12.20 -22.96 10.78
N PHE A 728 12.61 -22.18 11.78
CA PHE A 728 13.92 -22.33 12.42
C PHE A 728 14.04 -23.71 13.07
N ILE A 729 13.03 -24.11 13.85
CA ILE A 729 12.97 -25.43 14.50
C ILE A 729 13.03 -26.54 13.44
N ALA A 730 12.16 -26.49 12.43
CA ALA A 730 12.11 -27.50 11.38
C ALA A 730 13.42 -27.59 10.56
N SER A 731 14.18 -26.50 10.48
CA SER A 731 15.43 -26.44 9.71
C SER A 731 16.65 -26.94 10.48
N TYR A 732 16.67 -26.77 11.81
CA TYR A 732 17.91 -26.91 12.59
C TYR A 732 17.76 -27.74 13.88
N ALA A 733 16.55 -28.10 14.32
CA ALA A 733 16.34 -28.94 15.50
C ALA A 733 16.38 -30.43 15.17
N LEU A 734 16.65 -31.28 16.17
CA LEU A 734 16.53 -32.74 16.06
C LEU A 734 15.08 -33.22 15.96
N SER A 735 14.15 -32.50 16.57
CA SER A 735 12.71 -32.81 16.61
C SER A 735 11.88 -31.58 16.19
N PRO A 736 10.80 -31.75 15.41
CA PRO A 736 10.05 -30.64 14.80
C PRO A 736 9.03 -29.95 15.73
N THR A 737 9.16 -30.04 17.06
CA THR A 737 8.17 -29.47 18.01
C THR A 737 8.84 -28.76 19.19
N GLU A 738 8.31 -27.59 19.58
CA GLU A 738 8.75 -26.82 20.78
C GLU A 738 8.52 -27.58 22.11
N GLU A 739 7.52 -28.48 22.18
CA GLU A 739 7.02 -29.05 23.45
C GLU A 739 7.59 -30.42 23.85
N ARG A 740 8.73 -30.89 23.31
CA ARG A 740 9.24 -32.25 23.60
C ARG A 740 10.61 -32.35 24.28
N ASP A 741 11.15 -31.26 24.81
CA ASP A 741 12.41 -31.31 25.54
C ASP A 741 12.19 -31.67 27.02
N THR A 742 11.96 -32.96 27.25
CA THR A 742 12.60 -33.64 28.38
C THR A 742 13.57 -34.64 27.78
N THR A 743 14.83 -34.60 28.21
CA THR A 743 15.92 -35.53 27.83
C THR A 743 15.54 -37.00 27.86
N SER A 744 14.45 -37.36 28.56
CA SER A 744 13.84 -38.69 28.55
C SER A 744 13.31 -39.19 27.20
N GLN A 745 12.96 -38.32 26.23
CA GLN A 745 12.31 -38.75 24.98
C GLN A 745 13.24 -38.82 23.76
N LEU A 746 14.29 -37.98 23.70
CA LEU A 746 15.24 -37.94 22.59
C LEU A 746 16.36 -38.97 22.69
N GLY A 747 16.38 -39.77 23.76
CA GLY A 747 17.42 -40.77 24.02
C GLY A 747 18.54 -40.21 24.92
N ARG A 748 19.47 -41.09 25.36
CA ARG A 748 20.51 -40.75 26.34
C ARG A 748 21.88 -40.99 25.73
N ILE A 749 22.73 -39.96 25.75
CA ILE A 749 24.15 -40.05 25.42
C ILE A 749 24.96 -39.85 26.69
N SER A 750 25.98 -40.68 26.87
CA SER A 750 27.03 -40.55 27.86
C SER A 750 28.31 -40.11 27.17
N ILE A 751 28.96 -39.12 27.76
CA ILE A 751 30.23 -38.57 27.31
C ILE A 751 31.22 -38.83 28.43
N ASP A 752 32.29 -39.58 28.12
CA ASP A 752 33.38 -39.87 29.03
C ASP A 752 34.69 -39.35 28.41
N THR A 753 35.53 -38.71 29.21
CA THR A 753 36.76 -38.07 28.71
C THR A 753 37.90 -38.33 29.68
N ASP A 754 38.96 -39.00 29.20
CA ASP A 754 40.14 -39.34 30.00
C ASP A 754 41.32 -38.37 29.82
N GLY A 755 41.06 -37.22 29.18
CA GLY A 755 42.05 -36.16 28.89
C GLY A 755 42.83 -36.35 27.58
N SER A 756 42.80 -37.55 26.98
CA SER A 756 43.43 -37.85 25.69
C SER A 756 42.45 -38.38 24.64
N LEU A 757 41.35 -38.98 25.10
CA LEU A 757 40.31 -39.58 24.29
C LEU A 757 38.93 -39.21 24.86
N CYS A 758 38.01 -38.84 23.96
CA CYS A 758 36.60 -38.62 24.24
C CYS A 758 35.80 -39.81 23.70
N ASN A 759 35.02 -40.44 24.57
CA ASN A 759 34.15 -41.55 24.26
C ASN A 759 32.69 -41.11 24.36
N VAL A 760 31.92 -41.33 23.29
CA VAL A 760 30.51 -40.97 23.21
C VAL A 760 29.69 -42.23 22.94
N MET A 761 28.80 -42.57 23.88
CA MET A 761 27.96 -43.76 23.81
C MET A 761 26.51 -43.45 24.13
N GLY A 762 25.58 -43.90 23.31
CA GLY A 762 24.16 -43.70 23.58
C GLY A 762 23.24 -44.02 22.43
N THR A 763 21.99 -43.62 22.59
CA THR A 763 20.94 -43.67 21.56
C THR A 763 20.27 -42.33 21.45
N VAL A 764 20.02 -41.88 20.22
CA VAL A 764 19.23 -40.69 19.90
C VAL A 764 18.01 -41.10 19.09
N ASN A 765 16.82 -40.70 19.52
CA ASN A 765 15.59 -40.91 18.80
C ASN A 765 15.36 -39.73 17.84
N SER A 766 15.34 -40.02 16.54
CA SER A 766 15.04 -39.05 15.50
C SER A 766 13.52 -38.83 15.37
N ALA A 767 13.12 -37.70 14.77
CA ALA A 767 11.73 -37.31 14.52
C ALA A 767 10.85 -38.35 13.78
N ASP A 768 11.46 -39.33 13.10
CA ASP A 768 10.81 -40.44 12.40
C ASP A 768 10.69 -41.73 13.24
N ASN A 769 10.89 -41.63 14.56
CA ASN A 769 10.98 -42.76 15.51
C ASN A 769 12.14 -43.74 15.23
N SER A 770 13.14 -43.35 14.43
CA SER A 770 14.36 -44.15 14.27
C SER A 770 15.33 -43.91 15.43
N SER A 771 15.75 -44.99 16.10
CA SER A 771 16.75 -44.94 17.16
C SER A 771 18.15 -45.05 16.57
N ILE A 772 18.90 -43.96 16.58
CA ILE A 772 20.28 -43.85 16.12
C ILE A 772 21.20 -44.23 17.29
N ARG A 773 21.96 -45.33 17.17
CA ARG A 773 23.02 -45.65 18.13
C ARG A 773 24.28 -44.86 17.81
N ILE A 774 24.87 -44.27 18.85
CA ILE A 774 26.15 -43.58 18.80
C ILE A 774 27.13 -44.38 19.65
N HIS A 775 28.22 -44.83 19.05
CA HIS A 775 29.32 -45.48 19.77
C HIS A 775 30.64 -45.16 19.07
N GLY A 776 31.31 -44.11 19.54
CA GLY A 776 32.52 -43.60 18.91
C GLY A 776 33.51 -43.01 19.90
N SER A 777 34.78 -43.08 19.52
CA SER A 777 35.92 -42.57 20.29
C SER A 777 36.76 -41.67 19.38
N GLY A 778 37.19 -40.51 19.89
CA GLY A 778 37.99 -39.54 19.14
C GLY A 778 38.77 -38.60 20.06
N SER A 779 39.71 -37.84 19.50
CA SER A 779 40.51 -36.87 20.28
C SER A 779 39.72 -35.63 20.71
N THR A 780 38.57 -35.38 20.08
CA THR A 780 37.62 -34.31 20.41
C THR A 780 36.19 -34.84 20.42
N LEU A 781 35.25 -34.10 21.02
CA LEU A 781 33.83 -34.45 21.05
C LEU A 781 33.24 -34.59 19.63
N GLU A 782 33.59 -33.68 18.72
CA GLU A 782 33.18 -33.69 17.31
C GLU A 782 33.66 -34.96 16.63
N SER A 783 34.94 -35.31 16.78
CA SER A 783 35.53 -36.49 16.16
C SER A 783 34.96 -37.81 16.73
N ALA A 784 34.62 -37.84 18.03
CA ALA A 784 34.01 -39.00 18.68
C ALA A 784 32.59 -39.23 18.16
N ILE A 785 31.78 -38.16 17.99
CA ILE A 785 30.42 -38.23 17.46
C ILE A 785 30.42 -38.65 15.99
N ILE A 786 31.26 -38.03 15.15
CA ILE A 786 31.37 -38.38 13.72
C ILE A 786 31.76 -39.84 13.54
N ARG A 787 32.72 -40.35 14.32
CA ARG A 787 33.10 -41.78 14.26
C ARG A 787 32.04 -42.70 14.85
N GLY A 788 31.24 -42.19 15.79
CA GLY A 788 30.22 -42.95 16.49
C GLY A 788 28.92 -43.14 15.73
N LEU A 789 28.61 -42.22 14.82
CA LEU A 789 27.46 -42.32 13.93
C LEU A 789 27.78 -43.30 12.78
N HIS A 790 26.96 -44.33 12.60
CA HIS A 790 27.28 -45.37 11.60
C HIS A 790 27.23 -44.86 10.16
N PHE A 791 26.42 -43.84 9.87
CA PHE A 791 26.18 -43.33 8.52
C PHE A 791 27.22 -42.33 8.04
N THR A 792 28.13 -41.92 8.92
CA THR A 792 29.30 -41.10 8.62
C THR A 792 30.57 -41.93 8.46
N LYS A 793 30.53 -43.25 8.73
CA LYS A 793 31.70 -44.14 8.61
C LYS A 793 32.19 -44.37 7.18
N ASP A 794 31.29 -44.31 6.19
CA ASP A 794 31.65 -44.38 4.77
C ASP A 794 32.18 -43.03 4.22
N SER A 795 32.13 -41.99 5.06
CA SER A 795 32.45 -40.59 4.75
C SER A 795 33.70 -40.15 5.49
N ASN A 796 34.89 -40.59 5.04
CA ASN A 796 36.18 -40.19 5.63
C ASN A 796 36.50 -38.69 5.54
N SER A 797 35.59 -37.86 5.03
CA SER A 797 35.75 -36.42 4.81
C SER A 797 34.79 -35.53 5.62
N ALA A 798 33.91 -36.10 6.46
CA ALA A 798 32.99 -35.30 7.27
C ALA A 798 33.69 -34.64 8.47
N THR A 799 33.44 -33.35 8.67
CA THR A 799 33.96 -32.56 9.80
C THR A 799 32.81 -31.81 10.47
N ALA A 800 32.82 -31.71 11.79
CA ALA A 800 31.83 -30.95 12.55
C ALA A 800 32.52 -29.89 13.38
N THR A 801 31.88 -28.75 13.57
CA THR A 801 32.42 -27.59 14.29
C THR A 801 31.32 -26.96 15.14
N ILE A 802 31.61 -26.68 16.40
CA ILE A 802 30.76 -25.83 17.25
C ILE A 802 31.03 -24.37 16.85
N CYS A 803 30.00 -23.68 16.36
CA CYS A 803 30.12 -22.35 15.79
C CYS A 803 29.76 -21.25 16.79
N HIS A 804 28.86 -21.51 17.73
CA HIS A 804 28.41 -20.54 18.72
C HIS A 804 27.83 -21.24 19.95
N THR A 805 28.01 -20.64 21.12
CA THR A 805 27.45 -21.11 22.40
C THR A 805 27.00 -19.89 23.19
N GLN A 806 25.73 -19.88 23.61
CA GLN A 806 25.12 -18.75 24.29
C GLN A 806 24.21 -19.21 25.41
N ARG A 807 24.34 -18.59 26.58
CA ARG A 807 23.37 -18.75 27.67
C ARG A 807 22.16 -17.84 27.38
N LEU A 808 20.97 -18.40 27.51
CA LEU A 808 19.72 -17.70 27.20
C LEU A 808 19.14 -17.06 28.48
N ASP A 809 18.86 -15.77 28.39
CA ASP A 809 18.32 -14.96 29.49
C ASP A 809 16.83 -14.60 29.28
N SER A 810 16.22 -15.06 28.19
CA SER A 810 14.80 -14.89 27.90
C SER A 810 13.93 -15.92 28.62
N ASP A 811 12.63 -15.61 28.79
CA ASP A 811 11.63 -16.53 29.37
C ASP A 811 11.59 -17.91 28.69
N PHE A 812 11.97 -17.97 27.40
CA PHE A 812 12.00 -19.22 26.62
C PHE A 812 13.07 -20.21 27.11
N GLY A 813 14.22 -19.71 27.55
CA GLY A 813 15.43 -20.52 27.77
C GLY A 813 16.17 -20.23 29.06
N GLN A 814 15.55 -19.53 30.01
CA GLN A 814 16.19 -19.05 31.23
C GLN A 814 17.05 -20.13 31.91
N GLY A 815 18.36 -19.89 32.00
CA GLY A 815 19.33 -20.80 32.62
C GLY A 815 19.84 -21.94 31.73
N LYS A 816 19.33 -22.08 30.51
CA LYS A 816 19.81 -23.04 29.50
C LYS A 816 20.87 -22.42 28.59
N VAL A 817 21.63 -23.29 27.95
CA VAL A 817 22.66 -22.97 26.96
C VAL A 817 22.19 -23.44 25.59
N CYS A 818 22.16 -22.54 24.62
CA CYS A 818 21.97 -22.84 23.21
C CYS A 818 23.33 -23.04 22.55
N VAL A 819 23.50 -24.17 21.86
CA VAL A 819 24.70 -24.46 21.06
C VAL A 819 24.31 -24.59 19.59
N LEU A 820 25.09 -23.94 18.72
CA LEU A 820 24.97 -24.00 17.27
C LEU A 820 26.20 -24.70 16.69
N ALA A 821 25.98 -25.73 15.87
CA ALA A 821 27.06 -26.49 15.25
C ALA A 821 26.83 -26.69 13.75
N THR A 822 27.91 -26.91 13.02
CA THR A 822 27.89 -27.29 11.60
C THR A 822 28.46 -28.68 11.40
N CYS A 823 28.02 -29.34 10.33
CA CYS A 823 28.63 -30.53 9.77
C CYS A 823 28.87 -30.31 8.27
N THR A 824 30.11 -30.52 7.84
CA THR A 824 30.61 -30.23 6.50
C THR A 824 31.22 -31.50 5.89
N GLU A 825 30.86 -31.79 4.65
CA GLU A 825 31.47 -32.87 3.86
C GLU A 825 31.51 -32.48 2.38
N GLY A 826 32.72 -32.35 1.82
CA GLY A 826 32.90 -31.74 0.50
C GLY A 826 32.38 -30.30 0.49
N ASP A 827 31.57 -29.94 -0.52
CA ASP A 827 30.95 -28.61 -0.63
C ASP A 827 29.62 -28.48 0.14
N MET A 828 29.19 -29.53 0.84
CA MET A 828 27.92 -29.52 1.58
C MET A 828 28.14 -29.11 3.04
N VAL A 829 27.44 -28.06 3.46
CA VAL A 829 27.37 -27.62 4.86
C VAL A 829 25.92 -27.77 5.36
N SER A 830 25.78 -28.20 6.61
CA SER A 830 24.51 -28.30 7.32
C SER A 830 24.65 -27.77 8.74
N TRP A 831 23.59 -27.16 9.25
CA TRP A 831 23.53 -26.59 10.59
C TRP A 831 22.63 -27.43 11.49
N GLY A 832 22.94 -27.40 12.78
CA GLY A 832 22.13 -27.96 13.86
C GLY A 832 22.22 -27.10 15.11
N TYR A 833 21.18 -27.13 15.93
CA TYR A 833 21.19 -26.52 17.26
C TYR A 833 20.64 -27.46 18.32
N PHE A 834 20.97 -27.17 19.58
CA PHE A 834 20.35 -27.77 20.74
C PHE A 834 20.35 -26.81 21.93
N ILE A 835 19.33 -26.88 22.79
CA ILE A 835 19.17 -26.00 23.96
C ILE A 835 18.99 -26.85 25.22
N GLU A 836 19.88 -26.69 26.20
CA GLU A 836 19.84 -27.47 27.44
C GLU A 836 20.63 -26.84 28.59
N GLU A 837 20.37 -27.25 29.83
CA GLU A 837 21.12 -26.81 31.01
C GLU A 837 22.59 -27.29 30.98
N ASN A 838 22.85 -28.52 30.53
CA ASN A 838 24.21 -29.07 30.47
C ASN A 838 24.87 -28.71 29.14
N GLU A 839 25.87 -27.82 29.20
CA GLU A 839 26.59 -27.35 28.02
C GLU A 839 27.27 -28.47 27.22
N GLN A 840 27.92 -29.42 27.88
CA GLN A 840 28.63 -30.52 27.21
C GLN A 840 27.65 -31.44 26.47
N HIS A 841 26.47 -31.67 27.03
CA HIS A 841 25.42 -32.44 26.37
C HIS A 841 24.78 -31.62 25.23
N ALA A 842 24.52 -30.32 25.40
CA ALA A 842 24.03 -29.45 24.35
C ALA A 842 24.98 -29.40 23.14
N GLN A 843 26.30 -29.33 23.39
CA GLN A 843 27.33 -29.41 22.35
C GLN A 843 27.25 -30.71 21.56
N ALA A 844 27.18 -31.85 22.27
CA ALA A 844 27.07 -33.15 21.62
C ALA A 844 25.81 -33.25 20.76
N MET A 845 24.67 -32.82 21.28
CA MET A 845 23.39 -32.90 20.58
C MET A 845 23.30 -31.96 19.38
N ALA A 846 23.88 -30.76 19.47
CA ALA A 846 23.96 -29.84 18.33
C ALA A 846 24.78 -30.43 17.18
N ILE A 847 25.89 -31.11 17.48
CA ILE A 847 26.72 -31.81 16.49
C ILE A 847 25.91 -32.97 15.86
N VAL A 848 25.23 -33.77 16.68
CA VAL A 848 24.36 -34.86 16.18
C VAL A 848 23.27 -34.32 15.25
N SER A 849 22.65 -33.18 15.60
CA SER A 849 21.66 -32.49 14.77
C SER A 849 22.23 -32.13 13.39
N ALA A 850 23.38 -31.48 13.36
CA ALA A 850 24.04 -31.08 12.12
C ALA A 850 24.40 -32.30 11.25
N CYS A 851 25.01 -33.34 11.84
CA CYS A 851 25.34 -34.57 11.11
C CYS A 851 24.11 -35.28 10.53
N LEU A 852 23.01 -35.32 11.28
CA LEU A 852 21.76 -35.95 10.82
C LEU A 852 21.12 -35.16 9.67
N HIS A 853 21.16 -33.83 9.71
CA HIS A 853 20.69 -32.98 8.61
C HIS A 853 21.51 -33.17 7.34
N LEU A 854 22.85 -33.26 7.44
CA LEU A 854 23.70 -33.57 6.30
C LEU A 854 23.33 -34.91 5.66
N TYR A 855 23.14 -35.93 6.49
CA TYR A 855 22.78 -37.27 6.04
C TYR A 855 21.43 -37.31 5.31
N ARG A 856 20.39 -36.66 5.87
CA ARG A 856 19.07 -36.57 5.23
C ARG A 856 19.15 -35.87 3.88
N ARG A 857 19.90 -34.77 3.80
CA ARG A 857 20.10 -34.01 2.56
C ARG A 857 20.75 -34.86 1.46
N LYS A 858 21.73 -35.70 1.82
CA LYS A 858 22.36 -36.66 0.90
C LYS A 858 21.38 -37.72 0.41
N ARG A 859 20.54 -38.26 1.30
CA ARG A 859 19.51 -39.25 0.91
C ARG A 859 18.46 -38.69 -0.04
N SER A 860 18.05 -37.44 0.15
CA SER A 860 17.11 -36.78 -0.77
C SER A 860 17.69 -36.45 -2.15
N ALA A 861 19.02 -36.43 -2.31
CA ALA A 861 19.69 -36.14 -3.58
C ALA A 861 19.97 -37.39 -4.44
N LEU A 862 19.73 -38.60 -3.92
CA LEU A 862 19.86 -39.85 -4.67
C LEU A 862 18.60 -40.09 -5.52
N PRO A 863 18.70 -40.54 -6.79
CA PRO A 863 17.53 -40.88 -7.58
C PRO A 863 16.79 -42.04 -6.93
N THR A 864 15.60 -41.77 -6.40
CA THR A 864 14.72 -42.77 -5.81
C THR A 864 14.37 -43.83 -6.86
N GLN A 865 14.97 -45.01 -6.75
CA GLN A 865 14.45 -46.20 -7.42
C GLN A 865 13.00 -46.42 -6.99
N LYS A 866 12.13 -46.62 -7.98
CA LYS A 866 10.69 -46.89 -7.82
C LYS A 866 10.44 -47.91 -6.71
N GLN A 867 9.91 -47.45 -5.58
CA GLN A 867 9.08 -48.28 -4.70
C GLN A 867 7.62 -47.93 -4.98
N SER A 868 6.99 -48.75 -5.80
CA SER A 868 5.55 -48.81 -5.98
C SER A 868 4.91 -49.38 -4.73
N THR A 869 4.01 -48.61 -4.10
CA THR A 869 2.88 -48.96 -3.19
C THR A 869 2.88 -48.18 -1.88
N ILE A 870 2.44 -46.91 -1.91
CA ILE A 870 1.73 -46.26 -0.79
C ILE A 870 0.59 -45.44 -1.39
N GLY A 871 -0.62 -45.65 -0.86
CA GLY A 871 -1.87 -45.09 -1.38
C GLY A 871 -1.93 -43.58 -1.36
N ARG A 872 -2.67 -43.02 -2.33
CA ARG A 872 -3.06 -41.60 -2.40
C ARG A 872 -3.70 -41.18 -1.05
N ILE A 873 -3.15 -40.15 -0.44
CA ILE A 873 -3.86 -39.35 0.57
C ILE A 873 -4.67 -38.33 -0.23
N ASP A 874 -6.01 -38.45 -0.16
CA ASP A 874 -6.96 -37.52 -0.77
C ASP A 874 -6.94 -36.18 -0.03
N ALA A 875 -6.59 -35.10 -0.73
CA ALA A 875 -6.62 -33.72 -0.23
C ALA A 875 -8.04 -33.10 -0.27
N LYS A 876 -9.06 -33.86 0.14
CA LYS A 876 -10.45 -33.39 0.23
C LYS A 876 -11.13 -33.90 1.50
N THR A 877 -10.79 -33.35 2.66
CA THR A 877 -11.67 -33.32 3.84
C THR A 877 -11.12 -32.32 4.86
N ALA A 878 -11.50 -31.04 4.72
CA ALA A 878 -11.53 -30.15 5.88
C ALA A 878 -12.87 -30.37 6.61
N PRO A 879 -12.90 -30.56 7.94
CA PRO A 879 -14.16 -30.69 8.66
C PRO A 879 -14.83 -29.30 8.77
N PRO A 880 -16.18 -29.23 8.77
CA PRO A 880 -16.89 -27.97 8.92
C PRO A 880 -16.69 -27.40 10.33
N ARG A 881 -16.36 -26.11 10.41
CA ARG A 881 -16.35 -25.32 11.65
C ARG A 881 -17.74 -25.38 12.30
N ALA A 882 -17.81 -25.95 13.49
CA ALA A 882 -19.00 -25.87 14.33
C ALA A 882 -19.13 -24.43 14.86
N VAL A 883 -20.23 -23.78 14.48
CA VAL A 883 -20.74 -22.58 15.14
C VAL A 883 -21.27 -23.01 16.50
N THR A 884 -20.57 -22.66 17.58
CA THR A 884 -21.11 -22.74 18.93
C THR A 884 -21.79 -21.41 19.26
N LYS A 885 -23.12 -21.46 19.44
CA LYS A 885 -23.87 -20.45 20.18
C LYS A 885 -23.63 -20.67 21.66
N ALA A 886 -23.05 -19.68 22.33
CA ALA A 886 -23.32 -19.31 23.73
C ALA A 886 -22.84 -17.87 23.92
#